data_AF-A0A1X3PBG5-F1
#
_entry.id   AF-A0A1X3PBG5-F1
#
_cell.length_a   1.000
_cell.length_b   1.000
_cell.length_c   1.000
_cell.angle_alpha   90.00
_cell.angle_beta   90.00
_cell.angle_gamma   90.00
#
_symmetry.space_group_name_H-M   'P 1'
#
loop_
_entity.id
_entity.type
_entity.pdbx_description
1 polymer ?
#
loop_
_entity_poly.entity_id
_entity_poly.type
_entity_poly.pdbx_seq_one_letter_code
_entity_poly.pdbx_strand_id
1 'polypeptide(L)'
;MPALEALPPLEAGVSRPALPKTVAVLGDPDLMEVLAGAADLRLIDPDDWESTLSAADAVLLSPRTVKAPRARGRVITAAREAAIPLIYCDTTLPEPGRPEVKLAARCDVVLTTSEEGAEEYRRGVPSSVPVATVVQPVSPLRRSPLGSRTHTHRLVTHLERRRAGALDADARRGLQWIHDGIVSSGSPLLLGLEVRGPGARRETLPVRHRPYCAPSAISHAPGLDRLSPVGVVTQAVAGSQTFFSPRTLDLLASGSLVLSTYNQGLNSHYPEVRIANSAEDVAVGLESLELEELRRAQGDGVRHAFRRHHAVDVLRTALGMAGISVPEAPDRVLAVASGDDAADPVLAEQLRLQTAGAVETVTWDELTGRHGDYDVLVPVSSAHSYAPTYVEDHLAALAHQSCPVTAKVDVRRVDAGDPRAQRHHGAGALAAEEVPPSGRPLTELALSAWFQPPADASLSPETLIASLQRVHLSDHLGHRPRRGHTVVTSDGGAVPGPRTPSGLADGDDLETVRREVAATAEREGLQLSVIVPVYDNGDHLRHKAFASLRRSSIFETMHVLLISDGSTDPSTVDTVEELAAEHPNVTSFHHGGGGSGSASRPRNTGLDLAQTPFVTYLDPDNEAIEDGYAQLLEDLRAHEDVDFVLGNMSQWARHHTRLPYAGILEETFADHAEPDGTLVVPDRALEALRFRPLGIQTVVARTGWLKSLGISQPLGAVGQDSYFFQQMLHYARRIRTLDVGVHTYYMAVSSSTINTLNPGYFKKYLPLDSSRARWLQEVGLLEAYRRDRLERFLVSWHLPKLKRVRPEEWFDAAENLAELLACYGDHEWTDPAALEFWDDLDLARRRDSSRRRRAGERTGAG
;
A
#
# COMPACT_ATOMS: atom_id res chain seq x y z
N MET A 1 28.82 -3.35 -18.36
CA MET A 1 29.21 -4.72 -18.73
C MET A 1 30.01 -5.41 -17.63
N PRO A 2 31.19 -4.94 -17.18
CA PRO A 2 31.92 -5.60 -16.07
C PRO A 2 31.08 -5.76 -14.80
N ALA A 3 30.28 -4.74 -14.48
CA ALA A 3 29.29 -4.74 -13.40
C ALA A 3 28.27 -5.90 -13.49
N LEU A 4 27.78 -6.19 -14.70
CA LEU A 4 26.80 -7.25 -14.97
C LEU A 4 27.46 -8.62 -14.86
N GLU A 5 28.69 -8.74 -15.37
CA GLU A 5 29.49 -9.96 -15.30
C GLU A 5 29.91 -10.30 -13.85
N ALA A 6 30.01 -9.30 -12.98
CA ALA A 6 30.34 -9.46 -11.57
C ALA A 6 29.14 -9.79 -10.66
N LEU A 7 27.91 -9.83 -11.20
CA LEU A 7 26.73 -10.21 -10.44
C LEU A 7 26.82 -11.69 -10.00
N PRO A 8 26.46 -12.01 -8.74
CA PRO A 8 26.39 -13.40 -8.32
C PRO A 8 25.32 -14.16 -9.12
N PRO A 9 25.49 -15.49 -9.28
CA PRO A 9 24.48 -16.33 -9.90
C PRO A 9 23.15 -16.23 -9.13
N LEU A 10 22.05 -16.49 -9.85
CA LEU A 10 20.74 -16.60 -9.23
C LEU A 10 20.63 -17.92 -8.48
N GLU A 11 19.77 -17.94 -7.47
CA GLU A 11 19.63 -19.05 -6.54
C GLU A 11 18.14 -19.34 -6.29
N ALA A 12 17.79 -20.58 -5.96
CA ALA A 12 16.39 -21.01 -5.89
C ALA A 12 15.69 -20.65 -4.56
N GLY A 13 16.45 -20.25 -3.54
CA GLY A 13 15.95 -20.13 -2.17
C GLY A 13 16.03 -21.45 -1.40
N VAL A 14 16.54 -21.43 -0.18
CA VAL A 14 16.68 -22.64 0.65
C VAL A 14 15.35 -23.10 1.27
N SER A 15 14.44 -22.16 1.57
CA SER A 15 13.15 -22.45 2.25
C SER A 15 11.99 -22.78 1.29
N ARG A 16 12.21 -22.66 -0.02
CA ARG A 16 11.20 -22.93 -1.06
C ARG A 16 11.76 -23.84 -2.15
N PRO A 17 12.07 -25.11 -1.83
CA PRO A 17 12.54 -26.05 -2.83
C PRO A 17 11.50 -26.31 -3.91
N ALA A 18 11.96 -26.73 -5.09
CA ALA A 18 11.09 -27.13 -6.19
C ALA A 18 10.11 -28.23 -5.76
N LEU A 19 8.87 -28.13 -6.20
CA LEU A 19 7.87 -29.17 -5.96
C LEU A 19 8.31 -30.48 -6.64
N PRO A 20 8.15 -31.64 -5.98
CA PRO A 20 8.51 -32.95 -6.54
C PRO A 20 7.45 -33.40 -7.56
N LYS A 21 7.27 -32.61 -8.61
CA LYS A 21 6.27 -32.77 -9.67
C LYS A 21 6.87 -32.39 -11.01
N THR A 22 6.46 -33.09 -12.06
CA THR A 22 6.77 -32.74 -13.44
C THR A 22 5.56 -32.03 -14.04
N VAL A 23 5.72 -30.77 -14.43
CA VAL A 23 4.64 -29.94 -14.98
C VAL A 23 4.98 -29.57 -16.41
N ALA A 24 4.15 -30.01 -17.35
CA ALA A 24 4.35 -29.72 -18.75
C ALA A 24 3.66 -28.41 -19.14
N VAL A 25 4.32 -27.53 -19.89
CA VAL A 25 3.77 -26.24 -20.33
C VAL A 25 3.56 -26.27 -21.83
N LEU A 26 2.33 -26.03 -22.28
CA LEU A 26 1.99 -26.08 -23.69
C LEU A 26 2.25 -24.73 -24.38
N GLY A 27 3.43 -24.59 -24.97
CA GLY A 27 3.71 -23.54 -25.96
C GLY A 27 3.83 -22.11 -25.42
N ASP A 28 4.24 -21.94 -24.18
CA ASP A 28 4.46 -20.63 -23.57
C ASP A 28 5.80 -20.58 -22.80
N PRO A 29 6.91 -20.24 -23.48
CA PRO A 29 8.21 -20.09 -22.83
C PRO A 29 8.25 -19.00 -21.76
N ASP A 30 7.42 -17.95 -21.85
CA ASP A 30 7.41 -16.89 -20.85
C ASP A 30 6.82 -17.41 -19.52
N LEU A 31 5.78 -18.25 -19.59
CA LEU A 31 5.23 -18.90 -18.40
C LEU A 31 6.25 -19.86 -17.75
N MET A 32 7.06 -20.55 -18.54
CA MET A 32 8.19 -21.36 -18.05
C MET A 32 9.20 -20.52 -17.28
N GLU A 33 9.58 -19.36 -17.80
CA GLU A 33 10.51 -18.45 -17.13
C GLU A 33 9.94 -17.91 -15.82
N VAL A 34 8.68 -17.51 -15.79
CA VAL A 34 8.02 -16.97 -14.59
C VAL A 34 7.93 -18.02 -13.48
N LEU A 35 7.76 -19.29 -13.84
CA LEU A 35 7.70 -20.42 -12.90
C LEU A 35 9.05 -21.13 -12.71
N ALA A 36 10.16 -20.56 -13.20
CA ALA A 36 11.47 -21.22 -13.15
C ALA A 36 11.82 -21.68 -11.73
N GLY A 37 12.23 -22.95 -11.58
CA GLY A 37 12.57 -23.55 -10.30
C GLY A 37 11.39 -23.95 -9.42
N ALA A 38 10.14 -23.71 -9.84
CA ALA A 38 8.97 -24.07 -9.03
C ALA A 38 8.69 -25.59 -9.02
N ALA A 39 9.08 -26.31 -10.09
CA ALA A 39 8.91 -27.75 -10.30
C ALA A 39 9.84 -28.22 -11.45
N ASP A 40 9.82 -29.51 -11.81
CA ASP A 40 10.39 -29.98 -13.07
C ASP A 40 9.51 -29.54 -14.24
N LEU A 41 9.80 -28.36 -14.79
CA LEU A 41 9.02 -27.78 -15.88
C LEU A 41 9.51 -28.29 -17.24
N ARG A 42 8.58 -28.72 -18.10
CA ARG A 42 8.91 -29.21 -19.45
C ARG A 42 8.05 -28.53 -20.51
N LEU A 43 8.68 -27.90 -21.49
CA LEU A 43 7.95 -27.31 -22.61
C LEU A 43 7.47 -28.42 -23.55
N ILE A 44 6.18 -28.43 -23.90
CA ILE A 44 5.64 -29.33 -24.91
C ILE A 44 5.84 -28.71 -26.30
N ASP A 45 6.58 -29.41 -27.16
CA ASP A 45 6.56 -29.19 -28.61
C ASP A 45 5.35 -29.92 -29.21
N PRO A 46 4.39 -29.23 -29.85
CA PRO A 46 3.20 -29.86 -30.43
C PRO A 46 3.48 -30.88 -31.54
N ASP A 47 4.70 -30.93 -32.07
CA ASP A 47 5.15 -31.90 -33.07
C ASP A 47 5.90 -33.11 -32.45
N ASP A 48 6.33 -33.02 -31.18
CA ASP A 48 6.98 -34.10 -30.40
C ASP A 48 6.62 -33.99 -28.90
N TRP A 49 5.40 -34.44 -28.55
CA TRP A 49 4.82 -34.20 -27.21
C TRP A 49 4.61 -35.46 -26.37
N GLU A 50 4.63 -36.65 -26.97
CA GLU A 50 4.20 -37.90 -26.32
C GLU A 50 5.07 -38.25 -25.10
N SER A 51 6.39 -38.13 -25.25
CA SER A 51 7.36 -38.40 -24.18
C SER A 51 7.20 -37.42 -23.02
N THR A 52 7.13 -36.11 -23.31
CA THR A 52 6.93 -35.05 -22.32
C THR A 52 5.62 -35.20 -21.58
N LEU A 53 4.53 -35.51 -22.30
CA LEU A 53 3.21 -35.69 -21.69
C LEU A 53 3.16 -36.93 -20.80
N SER A 54 3.76 -38.05 -21.23
CA SER A 54 3.73 -39.31 -20.46
C SER A 54 4.39 -39.20 -19.08
N ALA A 55 5.30 -38.24 -18.89
CA ALA A 55 5.99 -37.99 -17.64
C ALA A 55 5.36 -36.88 -16.79
N ALA A 56 4.31 -36.21 -17.28
CA ALA A 56 3.73 -35.03 -16.64
C ALA A 56 2.67 -35.39 -15.58
N ASP A 57 2.77 -34.78 -14.41
CA ASP A 57 1.71 -34.78 -13.39
C ASP A 57 0.57 -33.81 -13.75
N ALA A 58 0.87 -32.74 -14.49
CA ALA A 58 -0.09 -31.73 -14.93
C ALA A 58 0.36 -31.05 -16.23
N VAL A 59 -0.59 -30.47 -16.96
CA VAL A 59 -0.33 -29.64 -18.14
C VAL A 59 -0.86 -28.23 -17.93
N LEU A 60 0.02 -27.22 -18.05
CA LEU A 60 -0.35 -25.80 -18.05
C LEU A 60 -0.61 -25.30 -19.47
N LEU A 61 -1.69 -24.52 -19.60
CA LEU A 61 -2.08 -23.81 -20.81
C LEU A 61 -2.20 -22.32 -20.49
N SER A 62 -2.03 -21.46 -21.48
CA SER A 62 -2.14 -20.01 -21.32
C SER A 62 -2.75 -19.36 -22.56
N PRO A 63 -3.03 -18.04 -22.54
CA PRO A 63 -3.40 -17.29 -23.74
C PRO A 63 -2.36 -17.37 -24.87
N ARG A 64 -1.09 -17.62 -24.54
CA ARG A 64 0.02 -17.67 -25.51
C ARG A 64 0.30 -19.07 -26.05
N THR A 65 -0.36 -20.10 -25.52
CA THR A 65 -0.27 -21.48 -26.01
C THR A 65 -0.34 -21.55 -27.55
N VAL A 66 0.56 -22.35 -28.15
CA VAL A 66 0.82 -22.41 -29.59
C VAL A 66 -0.44 -22.24 -30.45
N LYS A 67 -0.36 -21.31 -31.41
CA LYS A 67 -1.42 -21.00 -32.40
C LYS A 67 -1.57 -22.09 -33.48
N ALA A 68 -1.55 -23.36 -33.09
CA ALA A 68 -1.76 -24.52 -33.95
C ALA A 68 -2.96 -25.34 -33.43
N PRO A 69 -4.21 -25.00 -33.82
CA PRO A 69 -5.42 -25.54 -33.19
C PRO A 69 -5.52 -27.07 -33.23
N ARG A 70 -5.04 -27.70 -34.32
CA ARG A 70 -5.04 -29.16 -34.48
C ARG A 70 -4.04 -29.84 -33.55
N ALA A 71 -2.80 -29.35 -33.48
CA ALA A 71 -1.76 -29.91 -32.63
C ALA A 71 -2.10 -29.74 -31.14
N ARG A 72 -2.56 -28.54 -30.75
CA ARG A 72 -3.12 -28.27 -29.41
C ARG A 72 -4.30 -29.19 -29.08
N GLY A 73 -5.19 -29.42 -30.05
CA GLY A 73 -6.31 -30.34 -29.91
C GLY A 73 -5.87 -31.75 -29.54
N ARG A 74 -4.84 -32.28 -30.24
CA ARG A 74 -4.26 -33.61 -29.98
C ARG A 74 -3.69 -33.72 -28.58
N VAL A 75 -2.86 -32.76 -28.16
CA VAL A 75 -2.25 -32.78 -26.81
C VAL A 75 -3.32 -32.77 -25.72
N ILE A 76 -4.33 -31.90 -25.83
CA ILE A 76 -5.43 -31.83 -24.84
C ILE A 76 -6.22 -33.14 -24.79
N THR A 77 -6.50 -33.75 -25.94
CA THR A 77 -7.20 -35.04 -25.99
C THR A 77 -6.38 -36.14 -25.34
N ALA A 78 -5.09 -36.23 -25.66
CA ALA A 78 -4.21 -37.24 -25.09
C ALA A 78 -4.00 -37.07 -23.58
N ALA A 79 -3.90 -35.83 -23.09
CA ALA A 79 -3.82 -35.56 -21.65
C ALA A 79 -5.07 -36.06 -20.91
N ARG A 80 -6.26 -35.84 -21.49
CA ARG A 80 -7.53 -36.34 -20.94
C ARG A 80 -7.61 -37.86 -20.96
N GLU A 81 -7.18 -38.51 -22.03
CA GLU A 81 -7.13 -39.97 -22.14
C GLU A 81 -6.16 -40.58 -21.12
N ALA A 82 -5.08 -39.89 -20.80
CA ALA A 82 -4.11 -40.27 -19.76
C ALA A 82 -4.51 -39.83 -18.34
N ALA A 83 -5.68 -39.19 -18.17
CA ALA A 83 -6.14 -38.62 -16.90
C ALA A 83 -5.16 -37.61 -16.25
N ILE A 84 -4.42 -36.86 -17.07
CA ILE A 84 -3.51 -35.80 -16.63
C ILE A 84 -4.29 -34.48 -16.53
N PRO A 85 -4.33 -33.81 -15.36
CA PRO A 85 -5.04 -32.55 -15.18
C PRO A 85 -4.53 -31.43 -16.09
N LEU A 86 -5.47 -30.67 -16.65
CA LEU A 86 -5.26 -29.51 -17.49
C LEU A 86 -5.57 -28.24 -16.70
N ILE A 87 -4.58 -27.36 -16.54
CA ILE A 87 -4.73 -26.10 -15.81
C ILE A 87 -4.54 -24.95 -16.79
N TYR A 88 -5.52 -24.05 -16.86
CA TYR A 88 -5.41 -22.84 -17.65
C TYR A 88 -4.94 -21.67 -16.77
N CYS A 89 -3.82 -21.04 -17.13
CA CYS A 89 -3.22 -19.91 -16.40
C CYS A 89 -3.18 -18.66 -17.29
N ASP A 90 -3.95 -17.63 -16.93
CA ASP A 90 -3.97 -16.34 -17.61
C ASP A 90 -3.30 -15.25 -16.78
N THR A 91 -2.08 -14.87 -17.16
CA THR A 91 -1.31 -13.76 -16.56
C THR A 91 -1.35 -12.50 -17.42
N THR A 92 -2.22 -12.45 -18.43
CA THR A 92 -2.25 -11.36 -19.41
C THR A 92 -3.27 -10.29 -19.05
N LEU A 93 -3.10 -9.11 -19.66
CA LEU A 93 -4.03 -7.98 -19.53
C LEU A 93 -5.47 -8.45 -19.79
N PRO A 94 -6.46 -8.20 -18.91
CA PRO A 94 -7.86 -8.56 -19.18
C PRO A 94 -8.42 -7.78 -20.37
N GLU A 95 -9.06 -8.46 -21.34
CA GLU A 95 -9.73 -7.82 -22.47
C GLU A 95 -11.09 -8.51 -22.72
N PRO A 96 -12.19 -7.76 -22.87
CA PRO A 96 -13.50 -8.35 -23.10
C PRO A 96 -13.60 -9.15 -24.41
N GLY A 97 -14.32 -10.29 -24.37
CA GLY A 97 -14.67 -11.06 -25.56
C GLY A 97 -13.56 -11.98 -26.04
N ARG A 98 -12.73 -12.47 -25.11
CA ARG A 98 -11.53 -13.27 -25.42
C ARG A 98 -11.85 -14.59 -26.11
N PRO A 99 -11.24 -14.89 -27.28
CA PRO A 99 -11.38 -16.21 -27.92
C PRO A 99 -10.83 -17.35 -27.06
N GLU A 100 -9.96 -17.04 -26.09
CA GLU A 100 -9.31 -17.96 -25.18
C GLU A 100 -10.26 -18.62 -24.18
N VAL A 101 -11.43 -18.04 -23.91
CA VAL A 101 -12.48 -18.65 -23.06
C VAL A 101 -12.83 -20.06 -23.52
N LYS A 102 -12.86 -20.31 -24.84
CA LYS A 102 -13.11 -21.64 -25.40
C LYS A 102 -12.00 -22.65 -25.10
N LEU A 103 -10.76 -22.17 -24.96
CA LEU A 103 -9.64 -23.01 -24.57
C LEU A 103 -9.69 -23.29 -23.06
N ALA A 104 -9.93 -22.24 -22.25
CA ALA A 104 -10.08 -22.35 -20.80
C ALA A 104 -11.20 -23.33 -20.40
N ALA A 105 -12.34 -23.30 -21.11
CA ALA A 105 -13.45 -24.24 -20.92
C ALA A 105 -13.12 -25.73 -21.15
N ARG A 106 -11.97 -26.04 -21.75
CA ARG A 106 -11.47 -27.42 -21.96
C ARG A 106 -10.50 -27.86 -20.86
N CYS A 107 -10.21 -27.01 -19.89
CA CYS A 107 -9.31 -27.31 -18.77
C CYS A 107 -10.13 -27.70 -17.54
N ASP A 108 -9.46 -28.32 -16.57
CA ASP A 108 -10.08 -28.76 -15.32
C ASP A 108 -10.10 -27.62 -14.29
N VAL A 109 -9.17 -26.67 -14.40
CA VAL A 109 -9.10 -25.47 -13.55
C VAL A 109 -8.72 -24.26 -14.39
N VAL A 110 -9.26 -23.09 -14.04
CA VAL A 110 -8.87 -21.80 -14.61
C VAL A 110 -8.33 -20.90 -13.51
N LEU A 111 -7.11 -20.41 -13.70
CA LEU A 111 -6.43 -19.47 -12.84
C LEU A 111 -6.13 -18.20 -13.63
N THR A 112 -6.34 -17.06 -13.01
CA THR A 112 -6.03 -15.78 -13.63
C THR A 112 -5.50 -14.79 -12.62
N THR A 113 -4.66 -13.84 -13.05
CA THR A 113 -4.12 -12.80 -12.17
C THR A 113 -5.00 -11.56 -12.08
N SER A 114 -6.26 -11.65 -12.49
CA SER A 114 -7.20 -10.53 -12.53
C SER A 114 -8.59 -10.98 -12.10
N GLU A 115 -9.21 -10.25 -11.17
CA GLU A 115 -10.59 -10.48 -10.79
C GLU A 115 -11.56 -10.19 -11.95
N GLU A 116 -11.26 -9.16 -12.76
CA GLU A 116 -12.02 -8.84 -13.96
C GLU A 116 -11.97 -9.98 -14.98
N GLY A 117 -10.79 -10.58 -15.17
CA GLY A 117 -10.61 -11.79 -15.97
C GLY A 117 -11.35 -12.99 -15.37
N ALA A 118 -11.32 -13.15 -14.05
CA ALA A 118 -12.00 -14.25 -13.35
C ALA A 118 -13.52 -14.16 -13.55
N GLU A 119 -14.09 -12.96 -13.48
CA GLU A 119 -15.51 -12.74 -13.81
C GLU A 119 -15.85 -13.13 -15.25
N GLU A 120 -15.00 -12.78 -16.21
CA GLU A 120 -15.20 -13.14 -17.62
C GLU A 120 -15.15 -14.66 -17.81
N TYR A 121 -14.15 -15.33 -17.22
CA TYR A 121 -14.06 -16.79 -17.27
C TYR A 121 -15.27 -17.45 -16.60
N ARG A 122 -15.69 -17.00 -15.40
CA ARG A 122 -16.88 -17.53 -14.70
C ARG A 122 -18.16 -17.44 -15.53
N ARG A 123 -18.29 -16.43 -16.39
CA ARG A 123 -19.43 -16.29 -17.32
C ARG A 123 -19.30 -17.18 -18.57
N GLY A 124 -18.06 -17.46 -18.98
CA GLY A 124 -17.75 -18.09 -20.26
C GLY A 124 -17.44 -19.59 -20.22
N VAL A 125 -16.98 -20.13 -19.09
CA VAL A 125 -16.65 -21.55 -18.90
C VAL A 125 -17.80 -22.31 -18.22
N PRO A 126 -17.88 -23.64 -18.35
CA PRO A 126 -18.88 -24.44 -17.63
C PRO A 126 -18.78 -24.24 -16.12
N SER A 127 -19.92 -24.23 -15.42
CA SER A 127 -19.97 -24.03 -13.95
C SER A 127 -19.23 -25.09 -13.14
N SER A 128 -18.94 -26.24 -13.74
CA SER A 128 -18.13 -27.31 -13.15
C SER A 128 -16.62 -27.01 -13.15
N VAL A 129 -16.16 -26.03 -13.93
CA VAL A 129 -14.75 -25.65 -14.00
C VAL A 129 -14.48 -24.56 -12.96
N PRO A 130 -13.75 -24.85 -11.87
CA PRO A 130 -13.37 -23.84 -10.90
C PRO A 130 -12.53 -22.74 -11.54
N VAL A 131 -12.85 -21.49 -11.19
CA VAL A 131 -12.12 -20.29 -11.59
C VAL A 131 -11.62 -19.60 -10.34
N ALA A 132 -10.32 -19.31 -10.25
CA ALA A 132 -9.76 -18.55 -9.14
C ALA A 132 -8.81 -17.44 -9.61
N THR A 133 -8.82 -16.36 -8.85
CA THR A 133 -7.82 -15.30 -8.96
C THR A 133 -6.58 -15.71 -8.16
N VAL A 134 -5.42 -15.69 -8.79
CA VAL A 134 -4.11 -15.97 -8.16
C VAL A 134 -3.21 -14.76 -8.30
N VAL A 135 -2.23 -14.63 -7.40
CA VAL A 135 -1.21 -13.58 -7.52
C VAL A 135 -0.25 -13.86 -8.68
N GLN A 136 0.36 -12.81 -9.25
CA GLN A 136 1.40 -12.98 -10.25
C GLN A 136 2.63 -13.69 -9.65
N PRO A 137 3.22 -14.72 -10.28
CA PRO A 137 4.35 -15.44 -9.71
C PRO A 137 5.68 -14.70 -9.88
N VAL A 138 6.57 -14.88 -8.91
CA VAL A 138 7.96 -14.41 -8.88
C VAL A 138 8.89 -15.59 -8.63
N SER A 139 9.85 -15.80 -9.52
CA SER A 139 10.89 -16.81 -9.37
C SER A 139 12.23 -16.16 -8.99
N PRO A 140 12.92 -16.63 -7.93
CA PRO A 140 14.25 -16.16 -7.58
C PRO A 140 15.33 -16.56 -8.61
N LEU A 141 15.05 -17.57 -9.45
CA LEU A 141 15.87 -17.95 -10.61
C LEU A 141 15.66 -17.05 -11.84
N ARG A 142 14.75 -16.08 -11.75
CA ARG A 142 14.51 -15.06 -12.79
C ARG A 142 14.79 -13.64 -12.31
N ARG A 143 14.43 -13.32 -11.07
CA ARG A 143 14.62 -12.01 -10.41
C ARG A 143 15.05 -12.23 -8.98
N SER A 144 16.13 -11.60 -8.56
CA SER A 144 16.70 -11.79 -7.21
C SER A 144 17.44 -10.54 -6.80
N PRO A 145 17.41 -10.16 -5.51
CA PRO A 145 18.13 -8.99 -5.05
C PRO A 145 19.61 -9.30 -4.77
N LEU A 146 20.06 -10.55 -4.95
CA LEU A 146 21.46 -10.93 -4.77
C LEU A 146 22.38 -10.01 -5.56
N GLY A 147 23.39 -9.44 -4.92
CA GLY A 147 24.34 -8.51 -5.55
C GLY A 147 23.76 -7.21 -6.08
N SER A 148 22.52 -6.84 -5.75
CA SER A 148 21.92 -5.59 -6.25
C SER A 148 22.64 -4.32 -5.75
N ARG A 149 23.46 -4.48 -4.70
CA ARG A 149 24.14 -3.39 -4.00
C ARG A 149 25.62 -3.23 -4.35
N THR A 150 26.07 -3.92 -5.39
CA THR A 150 27.50 -3.91 -5.75
C THR A 150 27.94 -2.66 -6.50
N HIS A 151 26.97 -1.80 -6.84
CA HIS A 151 27.20 -0.51 -7.43
C HIS A 151 26.46 0.58 -6.65
N THR A 152 27.16 1.68 -6.38
CA THR A 152 26.69 2.80 -5.56
C THR A 152 26.13 3.96 -6.38
N HIS A 153 26.10 3.84 -7.71
CA HIS A 153 25.52 4.87 -8.56
C HIS A 153 24.01 4.90 -8.37
N ARG A 154 23.43 6.10 -8.21
CA ARG A 154 21.98 6.35 -8.23
C ARG A 154 21.39 6.22 -9.64
N LEU A 155 21.74 5.17 -10.38
CA LEU A 155 21.24 4.91 -11.72
C LEU A 155 19.75 4.58 -11.66
N VAL A 156 18.94 5.33 -12.41
CA VAL A 156 17.54 5.06 -12.64
C VAL A 156 17.35 4.37 -13.98
N THR A 157 16.64 3.24 -14.01
CA THR A 157 16.41 2.47 -15.23
C THR A 157 14.93 2.40 -15.62
N HIS A 158 14.64 2.61 -16.89
CA HIS A 158 13.33 2.29 -17.47
C HIS A 158 13.50 1.33 -18.64
N LEU A 159 13.33 0.04 -18.37
CA LEU A 159 13.57 -1.05 -19.32
C LEU A 159 12.25 -1.78 -19.59
N GLU A 160 11.55 -1.40 -20.65
CA GLU A 160 10.20 -1.91 -20.89
C GLU A 160 9.97 -2.31 -22.34
N ARG A 161 9.29 -3.45 -22.52
CA ARG A 161 8.71 -3.89 -23.79
C ARG A 161 7.20 -3.72 -23.73
N ARG A 162 6.62 -2.95 -24.65
CA ARG A 162 5.17 -2.72 -24.70
C ARG A 162 4.62 -2.66 -26.12
N ARG A 163 3.31 -2.86 -26.26
CA ARG A 163 2.62 -2.67 -27.54
C ARG A 163 2.36 -1.18 -27.78
N ALA A 164 2.39 -0.77 -29.04
CA ALA A 164 1.93 0.55 -29.45
C ALA A 164 0.44 0.72 -29.08
N GLY A 165 0.08 1.86 -28.53
CA GLY A 165 -1.25 2.18 -28.03
C GLY A 165 -1.58 1.61 -26.66
N ALA A 166 -0.65 0.93 -25.98
CA ALA A 166 -0.91 0.29 -24.68
C ALA A 166 -1.11 1.29 -23.51
N LEU A 167 -0.72 2.55 -23.68
CA LEU A 167 -0.83 3.56 -22.64
C LEU A 167 -1.96 4.54 -22.96
N ASP A 168 -2.86 4.73 -22.01
CA ASP A 168 -3.85 5.81 -22.06
C ASP A 168 -3.20 7.19 -21.85
N ALA A 169 -4.03 8.24 -21.82
CA ALA A 169 -3.54 9.61 -21.68
C ALA A 169 -2.89 9.87 -20.30
N ASP A 170 -3.41 9.25 -19.24
CA ASP A 170 -2.93 9.48 -17.88
C ASP A 170 -1.64 8.72 -17.61
N ALA A 171 -1.52 7.47 -18.08
CA ALA A 171 -0.27 6.72 -18.05
C ALA A 171 0.83 7.42 -18.86
N ARG A 172 0.51 8.01 -20.01
CA ARG A 172 1.47 8.83 -20.79
C ARG A 172 1.92 10.08 -20.03
N ARG A 173 0.99 10.75 -19.35
CA ARG A 173 1.28 11.93 -18.51
C ARG A 173 2.15 11.58 -17.32
N GLY A 174 1.79 10.52 -16.58
CA GLY A 174 2.60 10.02 -15.47
C GLY A 174 3.99 9.59 -15.90
N LEU A 175 4.11 8.93 -17.06
CA LEU A 175 5.42 8.59 -17.62
C LEU A 175 6.26 9.83 -17.94
N GLN A 176 5.63 10.85 -18.50
CA GLN A 176 6.30 12.12 -18.76
C GLN A 176 6.76 12.77 -17.44
N TRP A 177 5.91 12.82 -16.41
CA TRP A 177 6.30 13.32 -15.09
C TRP A 177 7.50 12.58 -14.52
N ILE A 178 7.51 11.24 -14.61
CA ILE A 178 8.64 10.43 -14.14
C ILE A 178 9.92 10.79 -14.89
N HIS A 179 9.92 10.80 -16.23
CA HIS A 179 11.13 11.08 -17.01
C HIS A 179 11.61 12.51 -16.83
N ASP A 180 10.70 13.48 -16.80
CA ASP A 180 11.03 14.88 -16.58
C ASP A 180 11.61 15.09 -15.18
N GLY A 181 11.00 14.51 -14.14
CA GLY A 181 11.49 14.60 -12.77
C GLY A 181 12.85 13.95 -12.55
N ILE A 182 13.07 12.75 -13.11
CA ILE A 182 14.39 12.10 -13.05
C ILE A 182 15.46 12.99 -13.69
N VAL A 183 15.19 13.55 -14.87
CA VAL A 183 16.14 14.44 -15.56
C VAL A 183 16.39 15.71 -14.75
N SER A 184 15.34 16.32 -14.18
CA SER A 184 15.46 17.52 -13.35
C SER A 184 16.26 17.28 -12.06
N SER A 185 16.14 16.10 -11.44
CA SER A 185 16.92 15.74 -10.25
C SER A 185 18.43 15.60 -10.50
N GLY A 186 18.86 15.59 -11.76
CA GLY A 186 20.23 15.26 -12.14
C GLY A 186 20.60 13.78 -11.99
N SER A 187 19.63 12.91 -11.66
CA SER A 187 19.85 11.47 -11.55
C SER A 187 20.25 10.84 -12.90
N PRO A 188 21.26 9.97 -12.95
CA PRO A 188 21.60 9.23 -14.16
C PRO A 188 20.42 8.36 -14.63
N LEU A 189 19.98 8.54 -15.88
CA LEU A 189 18.85 7.83 -16.46
C LEU A 189 19.28 6.95 -17.64
N LEU A 190 18.80 5.71 -17.67
CA LEU A 190 18.94 4.79 -18.80
C LEU A 190 17.57 4.33 -19.29
N LEU A 191 17.25 4.68 -20.55
CA LEU A 191 15.99 4.33 -21.21
C LEU A 191 16.20 3.22 -22.24
N GLY A 192 15.77 2.00 -21.90
CA GLY A 192 15.78 0.83 -22.78
C GLY A 192 14.36 0.45 -23.19
N LEU A 193 13.73 1.25 -24.04
CA LEU A 193 12.32 1.06 -24.41
C LEU A 193 12.16 0.40 -25.77
N GLU A 194 11.33 -0.63 -25.83
CA GLU A 194 10.97 -1.34 -27.06
C GLU A 194 9.45 -1.32 -27.26
N VAL A 195 8.98 -0.50 -28.20
CA VAL A 195 7.56 -0.42 -28.57
C VAL A 195 7.31 -1.24 -29.84
N ARG A 196 6.40 -2.21 -29.77
CA ARG A 196 6.06 -3.13 -30.87
C ARG A 196 4.67 -2.88 -31.42
N GLY A 197 4.47 -3.14 -32.72
CA GLY A 197 3.16 -3.15 -33.36
C GLY A 197 2.83 -1.91 -34.22
N PRO A 198 1.64 -1.89 -34.85
CA PRO A 198 1.21 -0.79 -35.71
C PRO A 198 1.18 0.53 -34.94
N GLY A 199 1.88 1.55 -35.42
CA GLY A 199 1.96 2.86 -34.75
C GLY A 199 3.15 3.03 -33.79
N ALA A 200 4.00 2.01 -33.60
CA ALA A 200 5.20 2.14 -32.76
C ALA A 200 6.09 3.34 -33.15
N ARG A 201 6.22 3.64 -34.45
CA ARG A 201 6.97 4.81 -34.96
C ARG A 201 6.37 6.16 -34.57
N ARG A 202 5.11 6.20 -34.13
CA ARG A 202 4.40 7.42 -33.70
C ARG A 202 4.55 7.69 -32.21
N GLU A 203 4.96 6.70 -31.43
CA GLU A 203 5.30 6.87 -30.02
C GLU A 203 6.76 7.26 -29.89
N THR A 204 7.03 8.55 -30.08
CA THR A 204 8.36 9.11 -29.93
C THR A 204 8.53 9.69 -28.54
N LEU A 205 9.67 9.40 -27.91
CA LEU A 205 10.08 10.09 -26.70
C LEU A 205 10.32 11.58 -27.02
N PRO A 206 9.99 12.50 -26.08
CA PRO A 206 10.38 13.89 -26.16
C PRO A 206 11.88 14.05 -26.48
N VAL A 207 12.24 15.09 -27.26
CA VAL A 207 13.63 15.32 -27.71
C VAL A 207 14.61 15.37 -26.53
N ARG A 208 14.19 15.98 -25.41
CA ARG A 208 14.97 16.08 -24.18
C ARG A 208 15.33 14.73 -23.53
N HIS A 209 14.60 13.66 -23.82
CA HIS A 209 14.88 12.32 -23.26
C HIS A 209 15.76 11.46 -24.18
N ARG A 210 15.98 11.88 -25.43
CA ARG A 210 16.79 11.13 -26.41
C ARG A 210 18.23 10.87 -25.97
N PRO A 211 18.94 11.78 -25.27
CA PRO A 211 20.30 11.51 -24.81
C PRO A 211 20.42 10.31 -23.86
N TYR A 212 19.32 9.91 -23.21
CA TYR A 212 19.28 8.79 -22.24
C TYR A 212 18.85 7.46 -22.89
N CYS A 213 18.54 7.46 -24.19
CA CYS A 213 18.03 6.29 -24.89
C CYS A 213 19.13 5.32 -25.29
N ALA A 214 19.04 4.10 -24.78
CA ALA A 214 19.86 2.96 -25.17
C ALA A 214 18.96 1.73 -25.37
N PRO A 215 18.29 1.58 -26.53
CA PRO A 215 17.35 0.48 -26.76
C PRO A 215 17.96 -0.91 -26.57
N SER A 216 19.26 -1.09 -26.84
CA SER A 216 19.99 -2.33 -26.60
C SER A 216 20.10 -2.71 -25.12
N ALA A 217 19.89 -1.79 -24.19
CA ALA A 217 19.88 -2.08 -22.76
C ALA A 217 18.79 -3.08 -22.36
N ILE A 218 17.67 -3.13 -23.11
CA ILE A 218 16.55 -4.03 -22.81
C ILE A 218 16.92 -5.52 -22.86
N SER A 219 17.96 -5.89 -23.62
CA SER A 219 18.44 -7.28 -23.66
C SER A 219 19.18 -7.69 -22.39
N HIS A 220 19.58 -6.73 -21.57
CA HIS A 220 20.29 -6.94 -20.29
C HIS A 220 19.41 -6.59 -19.08
N ALA A 221 18.10 -6.42 -19.28
CA ALA A 221 17.19 -5.91 -18.24
C ALA A 221 17.28 -6.67 -16.91
N PRO A 222 17.29 -8.02 -16.84
CA PRO A 222 17.36 -8.72 -15.56
C PRO A 222 18.60 -8.36 -14.71
N GLY A 223 19.75 -8.14 -15.35
CA GLY A 223 20.97 -7.75 -14.65
C GLY A 223 21.02 -6.25 -14.35
N LEU A 224 20.51 -5.41 -15.26
CA LEU A 224 20.46 -3.96 -15.05
C LEU A 224 19.46 -3.57 -13.96
N ASP A 225 18.31 -4.26 -13.88
CA ASP A 225 17.32 -4.06 -12.81
C ASP A 225 17.96 -4.38 -11.45
N ARG A 226 18.75 -5.47 -11.34
CA ARG A 226 19.54 -5.77 -10.13
C ARG A 226 20.54 -4.67 -9.80
N LEU A 227 21.23 -4.10 -10.79
CA LEU A 227 22.24 -3.07 -10.55
C LEU A 227 21.66 -1.66 -10.30
N SER A 228 20.36 -1.48 -10.51
CA SER A 228 19.70 -0.19 -10.47
C SER A 228 18.93 -0.05 -9.15
N PRO A 229 19.32 0.90 -8.27
CA PRO A 229 18.60 1.11 -7.01
C PRO A 229 17.16 1.58 -7.24
N VAL A 230 16.86 2.19 -8.39
CA VAL A 230 15.54 2.74 -8.72
C VAL A 230 15.12 2.33 -10.13
N GLY A 231 13.99 1.64 -10.24
CA GLY A 231 13.41 1.20 -11.50
C GLY A 231 12.09 1.90 -11.81
N VAL A 232 11.84 2.14 -13.09
CA VAL A 232 10.58 2.71 -13.60
C VAL A 232 9.72 1.64 -14.24
N VAL A 233 8.41 1.71 -14.00
CA VAL A 233 7.41 0.85 -14.64
C VAL A 233 6.15 1.63 -15.03
N THR A 234 5.68 1.42 -16.26
CA THR A 234 4.38 1.95 -16.72
C THR A 234 3.26 0.93 -16.56
N GLN A 235 2.08 1.44 -16.23
CA GLN A 235 0.88 0.66 -16.00
C GLN A 235 -0.06 0.81 -17.20
N ALA A 236 -0.49 -0.31 -17.78
CA ALA A 236 -1.45 -0.32 -18.88
C ALA A 236 -2.90 -0.17 -18.38
N VAL A 237 -3.15 -0.43 -17.09
CA VAL A 237 -4.49 -0.36 -16.48
C VAL A 237 -4.37 0.44 -15.18
N ALA A 238 -5.11 1.53 -15.09
CA ALA A 238 -5.20 2.32 -13.86
C ALA A 238 -6.15 1.70 -12.82
N GLY A 239 -7.32 1.23 -13.26
CA GLY A 239 -8.45 0.93 -12.36
C GLY A 239 -8.62 -0.54 -11.92
N SER A 240 -7.57 -1.35 -11.91
CA SER A 240 -7.64 -2.74 -11.43
C SER A 240 -6.97 -2.87 -10.06
N GLN A 241 -7.61 -3.63 -9.16
CA GLN A 241 -7.10 -3.94 -7.82
C GLN A 241 -6.13 -5.13 -7.82
N THR A 242 -6.30 -6.05 -8.76
CA THR A 242 -5.57 -7.32 -8.79
C THR A 242 -4.57 -7.40 -9.95
N PHE A 243 -4.78 -6.61 -11.01
CA PHE A 243 -3.93 -6.63 -12.20
C PHE A 243 -3.10 -5.35 -12.35
N PHE A 244 -1.79 -5.52 -12.45
CA PHE A 244 -0.81 -4.50 -12.76
C PHE A 244 0.36 -5.11 -13.53
N SER A 245 1.29 -4.28 -14.01
CA SER A 245 2.44 -4.71 -14.80
C SER A 245 3.33 -5.68 -14.01
N PRO A 246 3.65 -6.89 -14.53
CA PRO A 246 4.57 -7.82 -13.88
C PRO A 246 5.96 -7.25 -13.66
N ARG A 247 6.34 -6.21 -14.43
CA ARG A 247 7.59 -5.49 -14.22
C ARG A 247 7.68 -4.87 -12.82
N THR A 248 6.56 -4.50 -12.19
CA THR A 248 6.58 -4.00 -10.81
C THR A 248 7.19 -5.04 -9.88
N LEU A 249 6.69 -6.28 -9.90
CA LEU A 249 7.22 -7.36 -9.08
C LEU A 249 8.65 -7.73 -9.48
N ASP A 250 8.99 -7.68 -10.77
CA ASP A 250 10.35 -7.92 -11.23
C ASP A 250 11.37 -6.96 -10.58
N LEU A 251 11.00 -5.68 -10.46
CA LEU A 251 11.84 -4.66 -9.84
C LEU A 251 11.91 -4.81 -8.32
N LEU A 252 10.77 -5.02 -7.66
CA LEU A 252 10.73 -5.26 -6.21
C LEU A 252 11.56 -6.50 -5.84
N ALA A 253 11.42 -7.60 -6.58
CA ALA A 253 12.20 -8.82 -6.41
C ALA A 253 13.69 -8.65 -6.73
N SER A 254 14.06 -7.65 -7.55
CA SER A 254 15.45 -7.32 -7.84
C SER A 254 16.08 -6.37 -6.82
N GLY A 255 15.31 -5.92 -5.83
CA GLY A 255 15.78 -5.00 -4.79
C GLY A 255 15.84 -3.54 -5.25
N SER A 256 14.94 -3.12 -6.16
CA SER A 256 14.83 -1.73 -6.59
C SER A 256 13.65 -1.02 -5.90
N LEU A 257 13.82 0.27 -5.59
CA LEU A 257 12.69 1.17 -5.40
C LEU A 257 11.96 1.33 -6.74
N VAL A 258 10.63 1.31 -6.71
CA VAL A 258 9.83 1.40 -7.94
C VAL A 258 9.15 2.76 -8.05
N LEU A 259 9.43 3.48 -9.16
CA LEU A 259 8.65 4.62 -9.62
C LEU A 259 7.62 4.13 -10.65
N SER A 260 6.35 4.44 -10.45
CA SER A 260 5.28 3.97 -11.33
C SER A 260 4.27 5.05 -11.70
N THR A 261 3.66 4.87 -12.87
CA THR A 261 2.39 5.52 -13.20
C THR A 261 1.26 4.91 -12.37
N TYR A 262 0.14 5.60 -12.22
CA TYR A 262 -0.94 5.15 -11.34
C TYR A 262 -1.53 3.78 -11.72
N ASN A 263 -1.70 2.93 -10.70
CA ASN A 263 -2.57 1.75 -10.70
C ASN A 263 -3.17 1.59 -9.30
N GLN A 264 -4.45 1.25 -9.25
CA GLN A 264 -5.25 1.20 -8.03
C GLN A 264 -4.81 0.07 -7.08
N GLY A 265 -4.47 -1.11 -7.61
CA GLY A 265 -3.94 -2.22 -6.84
C GLY A 265 -2.56 -1.93 -6.25
N LEU A 266 -1.69 -1.27 -7.03
CA LEU A 266 -0.38 -0.81 -6.53
C LEU A 266 -0.53 0.17 -5.36
N ASN A 267 -1.40 1.17 -5.51
CA ASN A 267 -1.67 2.11 -4.43
C ASN A 267 -2.23 1.43 -3.17
N SER A 268 -3.07 0.41 -3.35
CA SER A 268 -3.75 -0.25 -2.22
C SER A 268 -2.88 -1.27 -1.50
N HIS A 269 -2.00 -1.99 -2.22
CA HIS A 269 -1.33 -3.18 -1.71
C HIS A 269 0.20 -3.10 -1.67
N TYR A 270 0.78 -2.09 -2.32
CA TYR A 270 2.23 -1.87 -2.41
C TYR A 270 2.54 -0.38 -2.21
N PRO A 271 2.21 0.21 -1.04
CA PRO A 271 2.40 1.64 -0.80
C PRO A 271 3.87 2.07 -0.93
N GLU A 272 4.84 1.15 -0.80
CA GLU A 272 6.27 1.37 -1.08
C GLU A 272 6.58 1.70 -2.56
N VAL A 273 5.65 1.41 -3.48
CA VAL A 273 5.72 1.85 -4.88
C VAL A 273 5.31 3.33 -4.96
N ARG A 274 6.23 4.18 -5.43
CA ARG A 274 6.01 5.62 -5.56
C ARG A 274 5.23 5.92 -6.83
N ILE A 275 4.06 6.53 -6.67
CA ILE A 275 3.20 6.94 -7.77
C ILE A 275 3.54 8.38 -8.12
N ALA A 276 3.85 8.65 -9.39
CA ALA A 276 4.16 10.01 -9.81
C ALA A 276 2.90 10.88 -9.92
N ASN A 277 2.87 11.98 -9.17
CA ASN A 277 1.82 13.00 -9.23
C ASN A 277 2.25 14.28 -9.95
N SER A 278 3.56 14.55 -10.01
CA SER A 278 4.15 15.61 -10.83
C SER A 278 5.62 15.32 -11.13
N ALA A 279 6.22 16.10 -12.04
CA ALA A 279 7.66 16.00 -12.31
C ALA A 279 8.51 16.55 -11.15
N GLU A 280 8.01 17.57 -10.46
CA GLU A 280 8.70 18.21 -9.34
C GLU A 280 8.77 17.29 -8.13
N ASP A 281 7.66 16.62 -7.76
CA ASP A 281 7.66 15.61 -6.70
C ASP A 281 8.63 14.47 -6.96
N VAL A 282 8.71 14.02 -8.23
CA VAL A 282 9.69 12.98 -8.62
C VAL A 282 11.12 13.51 -8.50
N ALA A 283 11.37 14.77 -8.89
CA ALA A 283 12.69 15.36 -8.81
C ALA A 283 13.15 15.50 -7.35
N VAL A 284 12.37 16.21 -6.53
CA VAL A 284 12.66 16.44 -5.12
C VAL A 284 12.74 15.12 -4.37
N GLY A 285 11.82 14.18 -4.63
CA GLY A 285 11.82 12.87 -3.98
C GLY A 285 13.03 11.99 -4.32
N LEU A 286 13.76 12.25 -5.40
CA LEU A 286 15.04 11.60 -5.73
C LEU A 286 16.24 12.37 -5.14
N GLU A 287 16.17 13.69 -5.10
CA GLU A 287 17.18 14.57 -4.50
C GLU A 287 17.28 14.35 -2.99
N SER A 288 16.14 14.31 -2.29
CA SER A 288 16.03 14.09 -0.84
C SER A 288 15.97 12.61 -0.43
N LEU A 289 16.16 11.69 -1.39
CA LEU A 289 16.13 10.26 -1.11
C LEU A 289 17.30 9.85 -0.23
N GLU A 290 16.98 9.59 1.03
CA GLU A 290 17.94 9.09 2.01
C GLU A 290 18.21 7.60 1.80
N LEU A 291 19.42 7.17 2.14
CA LEU A 291 19.81 5.77 1.97
C LEU A 291 18.91 4.84 2.80
N GLU A 292 18.59 5.23 4.03
CA GLU A 292 17.71 4.45 4.91
C GLU A 292 16.32 4.25 4.30
N GLU A 293 15.75 5.33 3.76
CA GLU A 293 14.44 5.29 3.09
C GLU A 293 14.46 4.38 1.86
N LEU A 294 15.51 4.48 1.04
CA LEU A 294 15.73 3.58 -0.08
C LEU A 294 15.82 2.12 0.38
N ARG A 295 16.62 1.82 1.41
CA ARG A 295 16.81 0.44 1.91
C ARG A 295 15.55 -0.14 2.52
N ARG A 296 14.76 0.69 3.20
CA ARG A 296 13.48 0.27 3.76
C ARG A 296 12.50 -0.11 2.65
N ALA A 297 12.29 0.76 1.67
CA ALA A 297 11.40 0.47 0.54
C ALA A 297 11.86 -0.75 -0.28
N GLN A 298 13.18 -0.93 -0.46
CA GLN A 298 13.74 -2.12 -1.10
C GLN A 298 13.50 -3.40 -0.26
N GLY A 299 13.69 -3.33 1.06
CA GLY A 299 13.40 -4.43 1.98
C GLY A 299 11.93 -4.83 1.95
N ASP A 300 11.02 -3.84 2.05
CA ASP A 300 9.57 -4.04 1.97
C ASP A 300 9.16 -4.67 0.64
N GLY A 301 9.71 -4.17 -0.48
CA GLY A 301 9.48 -4.74 -1.81
C GLY A 301 9.95 -6.17 -1.96
N VAL A 302 11.16 -6.49 -1.48
CA VAL A 302 11.70 -7.87 -1.48
C VAL A 302 10.85 -8.79 -0.61
N ARG A 303 10.45 -8.33 0.59
CA ARG A 303 9.55 -9.07 1.49
C ARG A 303 8.24 -9.38 0.78
N HIS A 304 7.57 -8.37 0.22
CA HIS A 304 6.32 -8.57 -0.51
C HIS A 304 6.49 -9.53 -1.70
N ALA A 305 7.53 -9.37 -2.52
CA ALA A 305 7.77 -10.24 -3.67
C ALA A 305 7.94 -11.71 -3.29
N PHE A 306 8.79 -12.04 -2.31
CA PHE A 306 9.10 -13.44 -2.01
C PHE A 306 8.20 -14.08 -0.95
N ARG A 307 7.43 -13.31 -0.18
CA ARG A 307 6.46 -13.86 0.77
C ARG A 307 5.06 -14.01 0.20
N ARG A 308 4.67 -13.14 -0.74
CA ARG A 308 3.33 -13.16 -1.33
C ARG A 308 3.29 -13.75 -2.72
N HIS A 309 4.38 -13.65 -3.50
CA HIS A 309 4.37 -14.00 -4.93
C HIS A 309 5.25 -15.19 -5.32
N HIS A 310 5.82 -15.93 -4.37
CA HIS A 310 6.80 -16.97 -4.71
C HIS A 310 6.22 -18.02 -5.68
N ALA A 311 6.92 -18.29 -6.77
CA ALA A 311 6.43 -19.15 -7.86
C ALA A 311 6.07 -20.57 -7.40
N VAL A 312 6.81 -21.14 -6.45
CA VAL A 312 6.49 -22.42 -5.80
C VAL A 312 5.12 -22.38 -5.13
N ASP A 313 4.79 -21.29 -4.43
CA ASP A 313 3.54 -21.18 -3.66
C ASP A 313 2.33 -20.97 -4.59
N VAL A 314 2.51 -20.20 -5.67
CA VAL A 314 1.51 -20.05 -6.73
C VAL A 314 1.27 -21.37 -7.44
N LEU A 315 2.34 -22.10 -7.82
CA LEU A 315 2.20 -23.40 -8.47
C LEU A 315 1.60 -24.46 -7.53
N ARG A 316 1.94 -24.44 -6.23
CA ARG A 316 1.33 -25.32 -5.23
C ARG A 316 -0.18 -25.12 -5.18
N THR A 317 -0.63 -23.86 -5.17
CA THR A 317 -2.05 -23.49 -5.21
C THR A 317 -2.71 -24.01 -6.49
N ALA A 318 -2.06 -23.80 -7.64
CA ALA A 318 -2.55 -24.26 -8.94
C ALA A 318 -2.75 -25.79 -8.99
N LEU A 319 -1.74 -26.55 -8.55
CA LEU A 319 -1.77 -28.00 -8.52
C LEU A 319 -2.81 -28.53 -7.52
N GLY A 320 -2.90 -27.92 -6.32
CA GLY A 320 -3.88 -28.28 -5.30
C GLY A 320 -5.32 -28.12 -5.79
N MET A 321 -5.62 -27.03 -6.51
CA MET A 321 -6.94 -26.82 -7.13
C MET A 321 -7.26 -27.87 -8.21
N ALA A 322 -6.23 -28.41 -8.88
CA ALA A 322 -6.38 -29.49 -9.85
C ALA A 322 -6.45 -30.88 -9.18
N GLY A 323 -6.50 -30.95 -7.84
CA GLY A 323 -6.56 -32.19 -7.08
C GLY A 323 -5.23 -32.91 -6.94
N ILE A 324 -4.11 -32.26 -7.28
CA ILE A 324 -2.77 -32.84 -7.17
C ILE A 324 -2.20 -32.55 -5.78
N SER A 325 -1.92 -33.61 -5.03
CA SER A 325 -1.28 -33.50 -3.72
C SER A 325 0.17 -33.04 -3.86
N VAL A 326 0.52 -32.01 -3.08
CA VAL A 326 1.83 -31.35 -3.06
C VAL A 326 2.23 -31.14 -1.61
N PRO A 327 3.50 -31.38 -1.23
CA PRO A 327 3.95 -31.16 0.15
C PRO A 327 3.75 -29.71 0.58
N GLU A 328 3.32 -29.53 1.83
CA GLU A 328 3.39 -28.22 2.48
C GLU A 328 4.87 -27.83 2.69
N ALA A 329 5.14 -26.54 2.66
CA ALA A 329 6.44 -25.98 3.01
C ALA A 329 6.23 -25.00 4.17
N PRO A 330 6.02 -25.50 5.40
CA PRO A 330 5.82 -24.62 6.53
C PRO A 330 7.12 -23.91 6.89
N ASP A 331 7.02 -22.64 7.27
CA ASP A 331 8.13 -21.87 7.84
C ASP A 331 8.02 -21.96 9.37
N ARG A 332 8.24 -23.14 9.98
CA ARG A 332 8.08 -23.27 11.43
C ARG A 332 9.22 -22.51 12.11
N VAL A 333 8.89 -21.36 12.71
CA VAL A 333 9.86 -20.48 13.36
C VAL A 333 9.85 -20.71 14.87
N LEU A 334 11.03 -20.82 15.46
CA LEU A 334 11.24 -20.81 16.91
C LEU A 334 12.24 -19.71 17.26
N ALA A 335 11.90 -18.87 18.23
CA ALA A 335 12.84 -17.91 18.79
C ALA A 335 13.55 -18.50 20.01
N VAL A 336 14.84 -18.18 20.17
CA VAL A 336 15.63 -18.66 21.32
C VAL A 336 16.36 -17.52 22.00
N ALA A 337 16.32 -17.48 23.33
CA ALA A 337 16.93 -16.42 24.12
C ALA A 337 17.67 -17.00 25.33
N SER A 338 18.47 -16.16 26.02
CA SER A 338 19.00 -16.52 27.33
C SER A 338 17.87 -16.69 28.36
N GLY A 339 18.14 -17.37 29.49
CA GLY A 339 17.12 -17.64 30.53
C GLY A 339 16.35 -16.39 30.99
N ASP A 340 17.08 -15.32 31.31
CA ASP A 340 16.48 -14.06 31.74
C ASP A 340 15.77 -13.33 30.57
N ASP A 341 16.32 -13.39 29.35
CA ASP A 341 15.71 -12.78 28.17
C ASP A 341 14.38 -13.45 27.79
N ALA A 342 14.32 -14.79 27.86
CA ALA A 342 13.11 -15.55 27.51
C ALA A 342 11.93 -15.24 28.44
N ALA A 343 12.21 -14.77 29.65
CA ALA A 343 11.22 -14.32 30.61
C ALA A 343 10.79 -12.86 30.42
N ASP A 344 11.40 -12.11 29.49
CA ASP A 344 11.05 -10.71 29.26
C ASP A 344 9.68 -10.59 28.57
N PRO A 345 8.69 -9.91 29.20
CA PRO A 345 7.33 -9.85 28.69
C PRO A 345 7.19 -8.99 27.43
N VAL A 346 8.06 -7.99 27.23
CA VAL A 346 8.02 -7.13 26.04
C VAL A 346 8.55 -7.88 24.83
N LEU A 347 9.66 -8.61 25.00
CA LEU A 347 10.21 -9.49 23.97
C LEU A 347 9.18 -10.57 23.58
N ALA A 348 8.59 -11.24 24.56
CA ALA A 348 7.55 -12.25 24.33
C ALA A 348 6.35 -11.68 23.56
N GLU A 349 5.92 -10.45 23.89
CA GLU A 349 4.85 -9.78 23.16
C GLU A 349 5.25 -9.42 21.72
N GLN A 350 6.43 -8.84 21.51
CA GLN A 350 6.92 -8.48 20.17
C GLN A 350 7.03 -9.70 19.24
N LEU A 351 7.42 -10.86 19.77
CA LEU A 351 7.47 -12.11 19.02
C LEU A 351 6.10 -12.72 18.77
N ARG A 352 5.14 -12.54 19.69
CA ARG A 352 3.73 -12.89 19.46
C ARG A 352 3.07 -12.04 18.36
N LEU A 353 3.54 -10.80 18.17
CA LEU A 353 2.99 -9.81 17.24
C LEU A 353 3.68 -9.78 15.86
N GLN A 354 4.52 -10.76 15.54
CA GLN A 354 5.17 -10.83 14.23
C GLN A 354 4.17 -11.06 13.08
N THR A 355 4.40 -10.42 11.93
CA THR A 355 3.57 -10.56 10.73
C THR A 355 3.67 -11.94 10.09
N ALA A 356 4.77 -12.67 10.34
CA ALA A 356 4.94 -14.06 9.95
C ALA A 356 4.03 -15.04 10.75
N GLY A 357 3.32 -14.55 11.77
CA GLY A 357 2.60 -15.34 12.77
C GLY A 357 3.31 -15.31 14.12
N ALA A 358 2.58 -15.65 15.19
CA ALA A 358 3.12 -15.65 16.54
C ALA A 358 4.31 -16.62 16.66
N VAL A 359 5.45 -16.11 17.13
CA VAL A 359 6.67 -16.89 17.32
C VAL A 359 6.85 -17.18 18.81
N GLU A 360 6.99 -18.46 19.14
CA GLU A 360 7.30 -18.92 20.49
C GLU A 360 8.77 -18.61 20.82
N THR A 361 9.02 -18.13 22.04
CA THR A 361 10.36 -17.91 22.58
C THR A 361 10.67 -18.98 23.62
N VAL A 362 11.83 -19.62 23.49
CA VAL A 362 12.35 -20.58 24.48
C VAL A 362 13.75 -20.23 24.94
N THR A 363 14.17 -20.84 26.04
CA THR A 363 15.56 -20.81 26.48
C THR A 363 16.42 -21.76 25.67
N TRP A 364 17.74 -21.56 25.68
CA TRP A 364 18.70 -22.51 25.10
C TRP A 364 18.61 -23.91 25.71
N ASP A 365 18.27 -24.03 27.00
CA ASP A 365 18.10 -25.33 27.66
C ASP A 365 16.83 -26.05 27.20
N GLU A 366 15.73 -25.31 26.99
CA GLU A 366 14.45 -25.85 26.49
C GLU A 366 14.51 -26.21 24.99
N LEU A 367 15.45 -25.64 24.25
CA LEU A 367 15.72 -26.01 22.87
C LEU A 367 16.20 -27.46 22.78
N THR A 368 16.94 -27.95 23.78
CA THR A 368 17.45 -29.32 23.84
C THR A 368 16.29 -30.33 23.84
N GLY A 369 16.13 -31.05 22.72
CA GLY A 369 15.06 -32.04 22.54
C GLY A 369 13.89 -31.59 21.66
N ARG A 370 13.90 -30.34 21.19
CA ARG A 370 12.92 -29.79 20.23
C ARG A 370 13.41 -29.83 18.77
N HIS A 371 14.48 -30.57 18.49
CA HIS A 371 14.98 -30.74 17.13
C HIS A 371 13.89 -31.38 16.25
N GLY A 372 13.55 -30.72 15.15
CA GLY A 372 12.50 -31.15 14.24
C GLY A 372 11.15 -30.46 14.44
N ASP A 373 10.94 -29.72 15.54
CA ASP A 373 9.74 -28.90 15.78
C ASP A 373 9.72 -27.64 14.91
N TYR A 374 10.91 -27.15 14.55
CA TYR A 374 11.13 -25.91 13.81
C TYR A 374 11.98 -26.16 12.55
N ASP A 375 11.79 -25.30 11.56
CA ASP A 375 12.59 -25.22 10.34
C ASP A 375 13.55 -24.02 10.39
N VAL A 376 13.17 -22.96 11.10
CA VAL A 376 13.97 -21.74 11.27
C VAL A 376 14.13 -21.41 12.75
N LEU A 377 15.38 -21.25 13.21
CA LEU A 377 15.73 -20.81 14.56
C LEU A 377 16.16 -19.34 14.51
N VAL A 378 15.56 -18.50 15.35
CA VAL A 378 15.84 -17.05 15.40
C VAL A 378 16.29 -16.69 16.82
N PRO A 379 17.59 -16.61 17.10
CA PRO A 379 18.02 -16.16 18.40
C PRO A 379 17.73 -14.67 18.60
N VAL A 380 17.29 -14.32 19.80
CA VAL A 380 16.81 -12.99 20.19
C VAL A 380 17.34 -12.61 21.58
N SER A 381 17.27 -11.33 21.93
CA SER A 381 17.66 -10.82 23.24
C SER A 381 16.74 -9.70 23.70
N SER A 382 16.50 -9.60 25.01
CA SER A 382 15.73 -8.50 25.59
C SER A 382 16.44 -7.15 25.52
N ALA A 383 17.73 -7.15 25.16
CA ALA A 383 18.53 -5.96 24.88
C ALA A 383 18.09 -5.21 23.62
N HIS A 384 17.18 -5.77 22.82
CA HIS A 384 16.67 -5.18 21.58
C HIS A 384 15.14 -5.18 21.54
N SER A 385 14.59 -4.26 20.76
CA SER A 385 13.19 -4.26 20.33
C SER A 385 13.12 -4.74 18.89
N TYR A 386 12.14 -5.60 18.58
CA TYR A 386 11.96 -6.19 17.26
C TYR A 386 10.71 -5.64 16.57
N ALA A 387 10.87 -5.19 15.34
CA ALA A 387 9.78 -4.75 14.48
C ALA A 387 8.86 -5.94 14.16
N PRO A 388 7.56 -5.72 13.91
CA PRO A 388 6.61 -6.78 13.55
C PRO A 388 7.01 -7.58 12.30
N THR A 389 7.79 -6.99 11.39
CA THR A 389 8.25 -7.62 10.14
C THR A 389 9.59 -8.35 10.25
N TYR A 390 10.23 -8.34 11.42
CA TYR A 390 11.59 -8.85 11.62
C TYR A 390 11.77 -10.30 11.16
N VAL A 391 10.90 -11.20 11.62
CA VAL A 391 10.95 -12.62 11.24
C VAL A 391 10.58 -12.80 9.78
N GLU A 392 9.57 -12.08 9.30
CA GLU A 392 9.11 -12.19 7.91
C GLU A 392 10.21 -11.80 6.91
N ASP A 393 11.03 -10.80 7.23
CA ASP A 393 12.19 -10.42 6.42
C ASP A 393 13.24 -11.54 6.33
N HIS A 394 13.52 -12.23 7.44
CA HIS A 394 14.43 -13.38 7.44
C HIS A 394 13.89 -14.51 6.57
N LEU A 395 12.59 -14.80 6.65
CA LEU A 395 11.93 -15.79 5.80
C LEU A 395 11.95 -15.39 4.32
N ALA A 396 11.78 -14.10 4.01
CA ALA A 396 11.90 -13.59 2.64
C ALA A 396 13.31 -13.83 2.10
N ALA A 397 14.34 -13.55 2.90
CA ALA A 397 15.72 -13.83 2.54
C ALA A 397 15.95 -15.32 2.29
N LEU A 398 15.48 -16.21 3.15
CA LEU A 398 15.60 -17.66 2.95
C LEU A 398 14.83 -18.16 1.71
N ALA A 399 13.86 -17.42 1.21
CA ALA A 399 13.05 -17.78 0.03
C ALA A 399 13.72 -17.41 -1.31
N HIS A 400 14.76 -16.56 -1.32
CA HIS A 400 15.39 -16.12 -2.58
C HIS A 400 16.91 -16.39 -2.68
N GLN A 401 17.51 -17.00 -1.66
CA GLN A 401 18.92 -17.39 -1.66
C GLN A 401 19.18 -18.68 -0.85
N SER A 402 20.31 -19.35 -1.10
CA SER A 402 20.60 -20.72 -0.64
C SER A 402 21.49 -20.80 0.61
N CYS A 403 21.91 -19.67 1.15
CA CYS A 403 22.61 -19.62 2.43
C CYS A 403 21.63 -19.94 3.57
N PRO A 404 21.97 -20.91 4.43
CA PRO A 404 21.10 -21.30 5.54
C PRO A 404 21.08 -20.28 6.68
N VAL A 405 21.98 -19.29 6.67
CA VAL A 405 22.04 -18.26 7.71
C VAL A 405 21.79 -16.89 7.10
N THR A 406 20.92 -16.11 7.74
CA THR A 406 20.61 -14.73 7.34
C THR A 406 20.83 -13.78 8.51
N ALA A 407 21.45 -12.63 8.26
CA ALA A 407 21.66 -11.59 9.26
C ALA A 407 21.15 -10.24 8.75
N LYS A 408 20.76 -9.39 9.70
CA LYS A 408 20.28 -8.03 9.48
C LYS A 408 21.43 -7.06 9.74
N VAL A 409 21.56 -6.03 8.90
CA VAL A 409 22.66 -5.07 8.97
C VAL A 409 22.14 -3.69 9.37
N ASP A 410 22.87 -3.01 10.25
CA ASP A 410 22.61 -1.61 10.61
C ASP A 410 22.96 -0.65 9.48
N VAL A 411 21.97 -0.32 8.66
CA VAL A 411 22.12 0.62 7.52
C VAL A 411 22.50 2.05 7.95
N ARG A 412 22.28 2.44 9.22
CA ARG A 412 22.69 3.76 9.75
C ARG A 412 24.17 3.83 10.09
N ARG A 413 24.84 2.68 10.19
CA ARG A 413 26.26 2.55 10.57
C ARG A 413 27.15 2.03 9.43
N VAL A 414 26.55 1.74 8.28
CA VAL A 414 27.26 1.30 7.08
C VAL A 414 27.54 2.52 6.22
N ASP A 415 28.82 2.84 6.01
CA ASP A 415 29.22 3.79 4.97
C ASP A 415 28.59 3.36 3.64
N ALA A 416 28.01 4.33 2.92
CA ALA A 416 27.02 4.21 1.83
C ALA A 416 27.40 3.34 0.59
N GLY A 417 28.40 2.48 0.69
CA GLY A 417 28.86 1.63 -0.39
C GLY A 417 29.48 0.31 0.03
N ASP A 418 29.15 -0.29 1.18
CA ASP A 418 29.66 -1.64 1.48
C ASP A 418 29.13 -2.65 0.45
N PRO A 419 29.95 -3.11 -0.53
CA PRO A 419 29.50 -4.00 -1.60
C PRO A 419 29.26 -5.42 -1.09
N ARG A 420 29.43 -5.64 0.23
CA ARG A 420 29.20 -6.89 0.94
C ARG A 420 27.71 -7.14 1.23
N ALA A 421 26.86 -6.12 1.29
CA ALA A 421 25.44 -6.33 1.57
C ALA A 421 24.71 -7.02 0.39
N GLN A 422 23.82 -7.99 0.66
CA GLN A 422 23.22 -8.90 -0.34
C GLN A 422 24.20 -9.81 -1.12
N ARG A 423 25.33 -10.17 -0.51
CA ARG A 423 26.19 -11.30 -0.93
C ARG A 423 26.39 -12.29 0.22
N HIS A 424 26.94 -13.46 -0.11
CA HIS A 424 27.35 -14.46 0.86
C HIS A 424 28.74 -14.15 1.40
N HIS A 425 28.89 -14.17 2.72
CA HIS A 425 30.18 -13.98 3.40
C HIS A 425 30.65 -15.28 3.99
N GLY A 426 31.91 -15.63 3.78
CA GLY A 426 32.53 -16.80 4.42
C GLY A 426 32.84 -16.53 5.89
N ALA A 427 32.83 -17.58 6.71
CA ALA A 427 33.10 -17.50 8.16
C ALA A 427 34.45 -16.80 8.48
N GLY A 428 35.50 -17.07 7.69
CA GLY A 428 36.81 -16.44 7.86
C GLY A 428 36.85 -14.94 7.54
N ALA A 429 35.98 -14.45 6.64
CA ALA A 429 35.87 -13.02 6.30
C ALA A 429 35.13 -12.21 7.38
N LEU A 430 34.40 -12.89 8.27
CA LEU A 430 33.73 -12.29 9.43
C LEU A 430 34.65 -12.24 10.66
N ALA A 431 35.62 -13.15 10.75
CA ALA A 431 36.53 -13.32 11.89
C ALA A 431 37.93 -12.69 11.69
N ALA A 432 38.38 -12.52 10.44
CA ALA A 432 39.65 -11.86 10.12
C ALA A 432 39.46 -10.37 9.82
N GLU A 433 40.41 -9.56 10.25
CA GLU A 433 40.51 -8.12 10.12
C GLU A 433 40.25 -7.55 8.70
N GLU A 434 38.99 -7.35 8.32
CA GLU A 434 38.57 -6.29 7.39
C GLU A 434 37.43 -5.49 8.01
N VAL A 435 37.82 -4.76 9.06
CA VAL A 435 37.08 -3.63 9.61
C VAL A 435 36.45 -2.85 8.45
N PRO A 436 35.10 -2.75 8.33
CA PRO A 436 34.51 -1.80 7.39
C PRO A 436 35.13 -0.42 7.63
N PRO A 437 35.22 0.49 6.65
CA PRO A 437 35.77 1.84 6.87
C PRO A 437 35.14 2.57 8.09
N SER A 438 33.96 2.12 8.55
CA SER A 438 33.27 2.50 9.79
C SER A 438 33.78 1.90 11.12
N GLY A 439 34.83 1.08 11.14
CA GLY A 439 35.54 0.73 12.38
C GLY A 439 34.94 -0.38 13.26
N ARG A 440 33.86 -1.08 12.88
CA ARG A 440 33.16 -2.04 13.77
C ARG A 440 32.85 -3.40 13.12
N PRO A 441 33.04 -4.54 13.83
CA PRO A 441 32.69 -5.88 13.33
C PRO A 441 31.17 -6.05 13.10
N LEU A 442 30.78 -7.07 12.32
CA LEU A 442 29.42 -7.65 12.33
C LEU A 442 29.16 -8.15 13.76
N THR A 443 28.62 -7.26 14.60
CA THR A 443 28.72 -7.34 16.07
C THR A 443 27.62 -8.17 16.71
N GLU A 444 26.67 -8.68 15.93
CA GLU A 444 25.48 -9.40 16.42
C GLU A 444 25.15 -10.64 15.56
N LEU A 445 26.15 -11.43 15.14
CA LEU A 445 25.89 -12.74 14.51
C LEU A 445 25.05 -13.67 15.41
N ALA A 446 25.02 -13.40 16.71
CA ALA A 446 24.13 -14.05 17.66
C ALA A 446 22.64 -13.76 17.40
N LEU A 447 22.26 -12.74 16.63
CA LEU A 447 20.87 -12.41 16.27
C LEU A 447 20.54 -12.74 14.80
N SER A 448 21.20 -13.77 14.26
CA SER A 448 20.99 -14.24 12.88
C SER A 448 19.98 -15.37 12.83
N ALA A 449 19.15 -15.43 11.80
CA ALA A 449 18.20 -16.54 11.61
C ALA A 449 18.87 -17.71 10.89
N TRP A 450 18.60 -18.94 11.37
CA TRP A 450 19.19 -20.19 10.91
C TRP A 450 18.13 -21.14 10.36
N PHE A 451 18.21 -21.47 9.07
CA PHE A 451 17.41 -22.49 8.43
C PHE A 451 18.05 -23.86 8.64
N GLN A 452 17.29 -24.79 9.23
CA GLN A 452 17.72 -26.15 9.54
C GLN A 452 19.12 -26.20 10.19
N PRO A 453 19.30 -25.57 11.37
CA PRO A 453 20.60 -25.57 12.04
C PRO A 453 21.05 -27.00 12.38
N PRO A 454 22.35 -27.22 12.63
CA PRO A 454 22.87 -28.54 12.97
C PRO A 454 22.09 -29.20 14.12
N ALA A 455 21.76 -30.49 13.96
CA ALA A 455 21.09 -31.27 15.00
C ALA A 455 22.09 -31.69 16.10
N ASP A 456 22.49 -30.73 16.93
CA ASP A 456 23.37 -30.94 18.09
C ASP A 456 22.58 -30.74 19.39
N ALA A 457 22.60 -31.74 20.29
CA ALA A 457 21.93 -31.66 21.59
C ALA A 457 22.48 -30.55 22.51
N SER A 458 23.63 -29.97 22.15
CA SER A 458 24.32 -28.89 22.87
C SER A 458 24.31 -27.53 22.16
N LEU A 459 23.32 -27.28 21.28
CA LEU A 459 23.18 -25.99 20.58
C LEU A 459 23.25 -24.80 21.56
N SER A 460 24.24 -23.94 21.36
CA SER A 460 24.43 -22.66 22.02
C SER A 460 24.75 -21.58 20.98
N PRO A 461 24.73 -20.28 21.36
CA PRO A 461 25.20 -19.22 20.48
C PRO A 461 26.61 -19.50 19.94
N GLU A 462 27.52 -19.98 20.79
CA GLU A 462 28.91 -20.27 20.45
C GLU A 462 29.01 -21.42 19.46
N THR A 463 28.24 -22.51 19.64
CA THR A 463 28.28 -23.65 18.71
C THR A 463 27.66 -23.31 17.37
N LEU A 464 26.59 -22.50 17.34
CA LEU A 464 26.02 -22.00 16.10
C LEU A 464 27.05 -21.16 15.34
N ILE A 465 27.63 -20.15 16.01
CA ILE A 465 28.66 -19.29 15.41
C ILE A 465 29.86 -20.11 14.95
N ALA A 466 30.31 -21.11 15.72
CA ALA A 466 31.41 -21.99 15.34
C ALA A 466 31.07 -22.89 14.12
N SER A 467 29.78 -23.22 13.93
CA SER A 467 29.30 -23.98 12.77
C SER A 467 29.10 -23.14 11.52
N LEU A 468 29.13 -21.80 11.65
CA LEU A 468 28.90 -20.88 10.55
C LEU A 468 29.88 -21.14 9.41
N GLN A 469 29.34 -21.33 8.20
CA GLN A 469 30.15 -21.43 6.98
C GLN A 469 29.96 -20.21 6.09
N ARG A 470 28.70 -19.81 5.90
CA ARG A 470 28.27 -18.69 5.09
C ARG A 470 27.13 -17.95 5.77
N VAL A 471 27.04 -16.63 5.58
CA VAL A 471 25.89 -15.80 5.97
C VAL A 471 25.43 -14.90 4.82
N HIS A 472 24.12 -14.74 4.68
CA HIS A 472 23.51 -13.75 3.80
C HIS A 472 23.12 -12.50 4.58
N LEU A 473 23.55 -11.33 4.11
CA LEU A 473 23.21 -10.05 4.73
C LEU A 473 22.00 -9.41 4.02
N SER A 474 20.91 -9.24 4.77
CA SER A 474 19.66 -8.62 4.30
C SER A 474 19.60 -7.11 4.65
N ASP A 475 18.72 -6.36 3.97
CA ASP A 475 18.52 -4.93 4.26
C ASP A 475 17.78 -4.69 5.57
N HIS A 476 17.99 -3.48 6.07
CA HIS A 476 17.19 -2.79 7.08
C HIS A 476 17.20 -3.47 8.47
N LEU A 477 17.29 -2.64 9.51
CA LEU A 477 17.20 -3.10 10.89
C LEU A 477 15.74 -3.35 11.26
N GLY A 478 15.32 -4.60 11.20
CA GLY A 478 14.07 -5.03 11.84
C GLY A 478 14.19 -5.14 13.37
N HIS A 479 15.32 -4.73 13.96
CA HIS A 479 15.53 -4.70 15.39
C HIS A 479 16.40 -3.50 15.81
N ARG A 480 16.22 -3.00 17.03
CA ARG A 480 16.89 -1.79 17.52
C ARG A 480 17.37 -2.02 18.95
N PRO A 481 18.52 -1.47 19.37
CA PRO A 481 18.91 -1.52 20.77
C PRO A 481 17.79 -0.95 21.64
N ARG A 482 17.36 -1.73 22.64
CA ARG A 482 16.37 -1.31 23.63
C ARG A 482 17.05 -0.31 24.55
N ARG A 483 16.97 0.97 24.19
CA ARG A 483 17.46 2.05 25.05
C ARG A 483 16.70 1.94 26.37
N GLY A 484 17.42 1.87 27.49
CA GLY A 484 16.82 1.79 28.82
C GLY A 484 15.94 3.00 29.07
N HIS A 485 14.65 2.92 28.72
CA HIS A 485 13.55 3.87 28.95
C HIS A 485 13.79 5.39 28.79
N THR A 486 14.94 5.85 28.33
CA THR A 486 15.28 7.29 28.22
C THR A 486 16.34 7.56 27.14
N VAL A 487 15.93 8.26 26.09
CA VAL A 487 16.74 8.90 25.05
C VAL A 487 17.20 10.22 25.61
N VAL A 488 18.51 10.34 25.89
CA VAL A 488 19.08 11.64 26.25
C VAL A 488 19.10 12.52 25.00
N THR A 489 18.26 13.56 24.96
CA THR A 489 18.24 14.59 23.91
C THR A 489 19.50 15.44 23.98
N SER A 490 19.81 16.21 22.93
CA SER A 490 21.04 17.02 22.81
C SER A 490 21.22 18.06 23.94
N ASP A 491 20.15 18.36 24.65
CA ASP A 491 20.00 19.25 25.80
C ASP A 491 19.90 18.51 27.16
N GLY A 492 20.04 17.18 27.19
CA GLY A 492 20.05 16.38 28.42
C GLY A 492 18.66 15.93 28.91
N GLY A 493 17.59 16.18 28.16
CA GLY A 493 16.24 15.66 28.40
C GLY A 493 16.12 14.18 28.05
N ALA A 494 15.09 13.47 28.50
CA ALA A 494 15.05 12.01 28.50
C ALA A 494 13.72 11.48 27.91
N VAL A 495 13.71 10.85 26.73
CA VAL A 495 12.47 10.39 26.03
C VAL A 495 12.32 8.85 26.06
N PRO A 496 11.16 8.26 26.40
CA PRO A 496 10.95 6.81 26.38
C PRO A 496 11.25 6.16 25.01
N GLY A 497 11.64 4.89 25.02
CA GLY A 497 11.73 4.09 23.80
C GLY A 497 10.34 3.78 23.20
N PRO A 498 10.28 3.23 21.96
CA PRO A 498 9.03 2.94 21.28
C PRO A 498 8.15 1.98 22.08
N ARG A 499 6.85 2.26 22.14
CA ARG A 499 5.87 1.54 22.96
C ARG A 499 5.21 0.40 22.17
N THR A 500 4.80 -0.66 22.87
CA THR A 500 4.06 -1.80 22.29
C THR A 500 2.54 -1.54 22.29
N PRO A 501 1.75 -2.28 21.48
CA PRO A 501 0.29 -2.18 21.52
C PRO A 501 -0.31 -2.37 22.92
N SER A 502 0.19 -3.29 23.74
CA SER A 502 -0.27 -3.44 25.13
C SER A 502 -0.01 -2.19 25.98
N GLY A 503 1.15 -1.57 25.82
CA GLY A 503 1.52 -0.34 26.52
C GLY A 503 0.68 0.87 26.11
N LEU A 504 -0.08 0.76 25.01
CA LEU A 504 -0.93 1.81 24.46
C LEU A 504 -2.43 1.50 24.62
N ALA A 505 -2.79 0.38 25.28
CA ALA A 505 -4.18 -0.08 25.38
C ALA A 505 -5.10 0.94 26.05
N ASP A 506 -4.61 1.62 27.09
CA ASP A 506 -5.35 2.63 27.85
C ASP A 506 -5.34 4.02 27.18
N GLY A 507 -4.48 4.20 26.17
CA GLY A 507 -4.28 5.47 25.49
C GLY A 507 -3.41 6.45 26.25
N ASP A 508 -3.10 7.55 25.59
CA ASP A 508 -2.28 8.64 26.12
C ASP A 508 -3.12 9.63 26.94
N ASP A 509 -2.50 10.20 27.98
CA ASP A 509 -3.06 11.35 28.68
C ASP A 509 -2.94 12.60 27.81
N LEU A 510 -4.10 13.11 27.38
CA LEU A 510 -4.23 14.27 26.50
C LEU A 510 -3.53 15.51 27.05
N GLU A 511 -3.58 15.77 28.35
CA GLU A 511 -2.96 16.98 28.92
C GLU A 511 -1.43 16.86 28.98
N THR A 512 -0.92 15.64 29.21
CA THR A 512 0.51 15.37 29.14
C THR A 512 1.05 15.58 27.72
N VAL A 513 0.38 14.99 26.72
CA VAL A 513 0.78 15.15 25.31
C VAL A 513 0.59 16.59 24.84
N ARG A 514 -0.44 17.31 25.30
CA ARG A 514 -0.61 18.74 24.99
C ARG A 514 0.60 19.58 25.40
N ARG A 515 1.15 19.32 26.58
CA ARG A 515 2.37 20.00 27.06
C ARG A 515 3.60 19.61 26.24
N GLU A 516 3.72 18.35 25.84
CA GLU A 516 4.78 17.88 24.95
C GLU A 516 4.70 18.55 23.58
N VAL A 517 3.51 18.60 22.98
CA VAL A 517 3.27 19.27 21.69
C VAL A 517 3.65 20.75 21.77
N ALA A 518 3.26 21.45 22.84
CA ALA A 518 3.65 22.85 23.05
C ALA A 518 5.18 23.03 23.14
N ALA A 519 5.83 22.20 23.97
CA ALA A 519 7.27 22.25 24.18
C ALA A 519 8.05 21.93 22.90
N THR A 520 7.60 20.94 22.11
CA THR A 520 8.21 20.59 20.83
C THR A 520 8.01 21.68 19.78
N ALA A 521 6.81 22.26 19.68
CA ALA A 521 6.55 23.37 18.77
C ALA A 521 7.44 24.58 19.06
N GLU A 522 7.64 24.93 20.34
CA GLU A 522 8.53 26.02 20.75
C GLU A 522 10.00 25.68 20.49
N ARG A 523 10.46 24.50 20.93
CA ARG A 523 11.86 24.06 20.82
C ARG A 523 12.35 24.00 19.38
N GLU A 524 11.54 23.45 18.47
CA GLU A 524 11.91 23.27 17.07
C GLU A 524 11.44 24.45 16.17
N GLY A 525 10.78 25.47 16.73
CA GLY A 525 10.33 26.64 15.98
C GLY A 525 9.26 26.34 14.92
N LEU A 526 8.34 25.40 15.23
CA LEU A 526 7.36 24.88 14.30
C LEU A 526 6.23 25.89 14.03
N GLN A 527 5.76 25.94 12.77
CA GLN A 527 4.82 26.95 12.29
C GLN A 527 3.48 26.36 11.84
N LEU A 528 3.49 25.15 11.27
CA LEU A 528 2.33 24.51 10.68
C LEU A 528 2.09 23.13 11.30
N SER A 529 0.98 22.95 12.02
CA SER A 529 0.56 21.63 12.48
C SER A 529 -0.07 20.89 11.31
N VAL A 530 0.45 19.70 11.00
CA VAL A 530 -0.16 18.78 10.02
C VAL A 530 -0.77 17.63 10.80
N ILE A 531 -2.10 17.61 10.86
CA ILE A 531 -2.84 16.56 11.60
C ILE A 531 -3.03 15.36 10.69
N VAL A 532 -2.47 14.22 11.09
CA VAL A 532 -2.56 12.95 10.36
C VAL A 532 -3.32 11.92 11.19
N PRO A 533 -4.58 11.59 10.85
CA PRO A 533 -5.37 10.60 11.56
C PRO A 533 -4.97 9.17 11.13
N VAL A 534 -4.49 8.35 12.07
CA VAL A 534 -3.92 7.02 11.80
C VAL A 534 -4.82 5.91 12.34
N TYR A 535 -5.11 4.88 11.54
CA TYR A 535 -5.82 3.68 11.97
C TYR A 535 -5.49 2.51 11.04
N ASP A 536 -4.74 1.51 11.53
CA ASP A 536 -4.38 0.27 10.84
C ASP A 536 -3.86 0.48 9.39
N ASN A 537 -3.01 1.49 9.18
CA ASN A 537 -2.50 1.90 7.87
C ASN A 537 -1.05 2.44 7.90
N GLY A 538 -0.19 1.85 8.73
CA GLY A 538 1.21 2.24 8.92
C GLY A 538 2.02 2.32 7.62
N ASP A 539 1.88 1.34 6.72
CA ASP A 539 2.63 1.33 5.47
C ASP A 539 2.25 2.51 4.54
N HIS A 540 0.96 2.85 4.47
CA HIS A 540 0.48 4.04 3.77
C HIS A 540 0.99 5.31 4.43
N LEU A 541 0.84 5.44 5.75
CA LEU A 541 1.35 6.58 6.52
C LEU A 541 2.83 6.84 6.18
N ARG A 542 3.66 5.80 6.20
CA ARG A 542 5.09 5.90 5.94
C ARG A 542 5.41 6.28 4.49
N HIS A 543 4.92 5.48 3.54
CA HIS A 543 5.36 5.55 2.14
C HIS A 543 4.57 6.53 1.29
N LYS A 544 3.43 7.03 1.79
CA LYS A 544 2.57 8.04 1.13
C LYS A 544 2.61 9.36 1.89
N ALA A 545 1.82 9.50 2.95
CA ALA A 545 1.63 10.78 3.62
C ALA A 545 2.94 11.35 4.17
N PHE A 546 3.65 10.61 5.01
CA PHE A 546 4.89 11.07 5.62
C PHE A 546 6.00 11.30 4.60
N ALA A 547 6.19 10.36 3.67
CA ALA A 547 7.13 10.52 2.56
C ALA A 547 6.82 11.76 1.69
N SER A 548 5.55 12.13 1.54
CA SER A 548 5.15 13.36 0.83
C SER A 548 5.43 14.63 1.61
N LEU A 549 5.17 14.65 2.93
CA LEU A 549 5.49 15.79 3.78
C LEU A 549 6.98 16.08 3.80
N ARG A 550 7.82 15.03 3.83
CA ARG A 550 9.29 15.14 3.78
C ARG A 550 9.85 15.78 2.50
N ARG A 551 9.07 15.80 1.40
CA ARG A 551 9.49 16.49 0.17
C ARG A 551 9.31 18.00 0.23
N SER A 552 8.48 18.50 1.13
CA SER A 552 8.21 19.94 1.18
C SER A 552 9.40 20.71 1.75
N SER A 553 9.66 21.90 1.19
CA SER A 553 10.72 22.81 1.64
C SER A 553 10.53 23.31 3.09
N ILE A 554 9.32 23.18 3.63
CA ILE A 554 8.99 23.59 5.00
C ILE A 554 8.86 22.42 5.98
N PHE A 555 9.27 21.19 5.61
CA PHE A 555 9.11 19.99 6.45
C PHE A 555 9.63 20.18 7.88
N GLU A 556 10.83 20.74 8.05
CA GLU A 556 11.46 20.98 9.35
C GLU A 556 10.68 22.00 10.21
N THR A 557 9.79 22.80 9.61
CA THR A 557 8.91 23.74 10.32
C THR A 557 7.46 23.24 10.46
N MET A 558 7.17 22.03 9.98
CA MET A 558 5.89 21.37 10.20
C MET A 558 5.92 20.64 11.54
N HIS A 559 4.86 20.77 12.34
CA HIS A 559 4.60 19.86 13.45
C HIS A 559 3.67 18.75 12.96
N VAL A 560 4.22 17.59 12.63
CA VAL A 560 3.42 16.45 12.18
C VAL A 560 2.85 15.74 13.40
N LEU A 561 1.52 15.80 13.55
CA LEU A 561 0.80 15.19 14.64
C LEU A 561 0.17 13.87 14.18
N LEU A 562 0.76 12.76 14.58
CA LEU A 562 0.27 11.40 14.27
C LEU A 562 -0.74 10.98 15.32
N ILE A 563 -2.03 11.09 15.01
CA ILE A 563 -3.11 10.79 15.95
C ILE A 563 -3.67 9.40 15.67
N SER A 564 -3.19 8.41 16.41
CA SER A 564 -3.63 7.02 16.33
C SER A 564 -4.99 6.85 17.01
N ASP A 565 -5.96 6.36 16.23
CA ASP A 565 -7.34 6.17 16.67
C ASP A 565 -7.58 4.83 17.38
N GLY A 566 -6.53 4.27 18.00
CA GLY A 566 -6.59 2.94 18.61
C GLY A 566 -6.27 1.82 17.65
N SER A 567 -5.23 2.00 16.84
CA SER A 567 -4.74 0.97 15.91
C SER A 567 -4.39 -0.32 16.65
N THR A 568 -4.76 -1.45 16.07
CA THR A 568 -4.47 -2.78 16.60
C THR A 568 -3.48 -3.56 15.74
N ASP A 569 -3.24 -3.09 14.51
CA ASP A 569 -2.17 -3.58 13.65
C ASP A 569 -0.80 -3.24 14.25
N PRO A 570 0.04 -4.25 14.58
CA PRO A 570 1.36 -4.03 15.16
C PRO A 570 2.26 -3.18 14.27
N SER A 571 2.20 -3.35 12.94
CA SER A 571 3.03 -2.60 11.98
C SER A 571 2.69 -1.11 11.97
N THR A 572 1.43 -0.76 12.17
CA THR A 572 0.96 0.62 12.32
C THR A 572 1.46 1.24 13.61
N VAL A 573 1.35 0.55 14.74
CA VAL A 573 1.87 1.03 16.03
C VAL A 573 3.38 1.24 15.96
N ASP A 574 4.12 0.25 15.46
CA ASP A 574 5.58 0.33 15.28
C ASP A 574 5.95 1.52 14.38
N THR A 575 5.23 1.72 13.27
CA THR A 575 5.48 2.85 12.37
C THR A 575 5.24 4.21 13.03
N VAL A 576 4.15 4.38 13.76
CA VAL A 576 3.86 5.66 14.46
C VAL A 576 4.93 5.98 15.48
N GLU A 577 5.28 5.01 16.33
CA GLU A 577 6.28 5.20 17.39
C GLU A 577 7.69 5.37 16.81
N GLU A 578 8.00 4.66 15.73
CA GLU A 578 9.25 4.84 14.99
C GLU A 578 9.40 6.26 14.45
N LEU A 579 8.40 6.76 13.72
CA LEU A 579 8.46 8.08 13.09
C LEU A 579 8.55 9.18 14.14
N ALA A 580 7.80 9.09 15.23
CA ALA A 580 7.88 10.03 16.35
C ALA A 580 9.26 10.01 17.04
N ALA A 581 9.90 8.84 17.15
CA ALA A 581 11.22 8.72 17.77
C ALA A 581 12.37 9.21 16.87
N GLU A 582 12.18 9.19 15.55
CA GLU A 582 13.24 9.50 14.57
C GLU A 582 13.25 10.96 14.11
N HIS A 583 12.12 11.65 14.22
CA HIS A 583 11.96 12.99 13.69
C HIS A 583 11.56 13.98 14.81
N PRO A 584 12.38 15.01 15.09
CA PRO A 584 12.15 15.93 16.21
C PRO A 584 10.88 16.77 16.05
N ASN A 585 10.39 16.93 14.82
CA ASN A 585 9.19 17.68 14.46
C ASN A 585 7.92 16.80 14.40
N VAL A 586 7.98 15.55 14.85
CA VAL A 586 6.86 14.60 14.87
C VAL A 586 6.46 14.31 16.31
N THR A 587 5.15 14.26 16.59
CA THR A 587 4.61 13.82 17.88
C THR A 587 3.44 12.88 17.65
N SER A 588 3.36 11.79 18.42
CA SER A 588 2.26 10.83 18.36
C SER A 588 1.29 10.99 19.53
N PHE A 589 0.03 10.63 19.31
CA PHE A 589 -0.99 10.47 20.34
C PHE A 589 -1.83 9.24 20.06
N HIS A 590 -2.12 8.42 21.08
CA HIS A 590 -2.96 7.22 20.96
C HIS A 590 -4.24 7.33 21.78
N HIS A 591 -5.40 7.12 21.16
CA HIS A 591 -6.72 7.15 21.83
C HIS A 591 -7.05 5.96 22.74
N GLY A 592 -6.15 4.98 22.89
CA GLY A 592 -6.45 3.68 23.50
C GLY A 592 -7.18 2.75 22.52
N GLY A 593 -7.55 1.54 22.94
CA GLY A 593 -8.15 0.54 22.05
C GLY A 593 -9.52 0.93 21.45
N GLY A 594 -9.86 0.30 20.32
CA GLY A 594 -11.26 0.12 19.90
C GLY A 594 -11.77 0.93 18.70
N GLY A 595 -10.99 1.82 18.08
CA GLY A 595 -11.35 2.51 16.83
C GLY A 595 -12.63 3.39 16.91
N SER A 596 -12.59 4.66 16.50
CA SER A 596 -13.83 5.48 16.50
C SER A 596 -14.75 5.21 15.31
N GLY A 597 -14.30 4.39 14.36
CA GLY A 597 -15.01 4.08 13.12
C GLY A 597 -14.91 5.16 12.04
N SER A 598 -14.23 6.29 12.30
CA SER A 598 -13.95 7.33 11.31
C SER A 598 -12.71 8.17 11.68
N ALA A 599 -12.24 9.01 10.75
CA ALA A 599 -11.17 9.97 11.06
C ALA A 599 -11.64 11.17 11.93
N SER A 600 -12.91 11.20 12.38
CA SER A 600 -13.44 12.34 13.14
C SER A 600 -12.75 12.52 14.49
N ARG A 601 -12.66 11.45 15.30
CA ARG A 601 -12.03 11.48 16.64
C ARG A 601 -10.57 11.93 16.55
N PRO A 602 -9.69 11.30 15.74
CA PRO A 602 -8.29 11.70 15.68
C PRO A 602 -8.09 13.11 15.10
N ARG A 603 -8.90 13.57 14.14
CA ARG A 603 -8.81 14.95 13.63
C ARG A 603 -9.21 16.00 14.66
N ASN A 604 -10.28 15.74 15.43
CA ASN A 604 -10.71 16.64 16.50
C ASN A 604 -9.62 16.75 17.59
N THR A 605 -9.04 15.62 17.98
CA THR A 605 -7.94 15.57 18.97
C THR A 605 -6.69 16.25 18.46
N GLY A 606 -6.31 16.01 17.20
CA GLY A 606 -5.18 16.70 16.58
C GLY A 606 -5.37 18.21 16.55
N LEU A 607 -6.58 18.69 16.26
CA LEU A 607 -6.88 20.13 16.29
C LEU A 607 -6.77 20.67 17.73
N ASP A 608 -7.31 19.97 18.72
CA ASP A 608 -7.19 20.36 20.13
C ASP A 608 -5.72 20.43 20.59
N LEU A 609 -4.91 19.45 20.18
CA LEU A 609 -3.49 19.38 20.51
C LEU A 609 -2.66 20.45 19.80
N ALA A 610 -2.98 20.84 18.56
CA ALA A 610 -2.17 21.77 17.75
C ALA A 610 -1.81 23.08 18.48
N GLN A 611 -0.51 23.38 18.59
CA GLN A 611 0.01 24.59 19.27
C GLN A 611 0.66 25.60 18.33
N THR A 612 0.89 25.23 17.08
CA THR A 612 1.51 26.13 16.10
C THR A 612 0.52 27.20 15.59
N PRO A 613 0.99 28.33 15.04
CA PRO A 613 0.12 29.40 14.53
C PRO A 613 -0.84 28.96 13.41
N PHE A 614 -0.45 27.97 12.60
CA PHE A 614 -1.22 27.46 11.48
C PHE A 614 -1.48 25.96 11.58
N VAL A 615 -2.54 25.49 10.92
CA VAL A 615 -2.96 24.07 10.93
C VAL A 615 -3.48 23.64 9.56
N THR A 616 -3.21 22.37 9.22
CA THR A 616 -3.79 21.65 8.08
C THR A 616 -3.99 20.16 8.43
N TYR A 617 -4.52 19.40 7.49
CA TYR A 617 -4.82 17.97 7.62
C TYR A 617 -4.26 17.22 6.42
N LEU A 618 -3.76 16.00 6.65
CA LEU A 618 -3.40 15.07 5.59
C LEU A 618 -3.77 13.64 6.02
N ASP A 619 -4.53 12.94 5.19
CA ASP A 619 -4.84 11.54 5.47
C ASP A 619 -3.64 10.61 5.13
N PRO A 620 -3.43 9.52 5.89
CA PRO A 620 -2.26 8.65 5.76
C PRO A 620 -2.16 7.94 4.40
N ASP A 621 -3.27 7.76 3.69
CA ASP A 621 -3.33 7.16 2.36
C ASP A 621 -3.34 8.20 1.23
N ASN A 622 -3.09 9.48 1.52
CA ASN A 622 -3.00 10.58 0.56
C ASN A 622 -1.57 11.14 0.54
N GLU A 623 -1.29 12.02 -0.42
CA GLU A 623 0.03 12.66 -0.56
C GLU A 623 -0.11 14.17 -0.69
N ALA A 624 0.69 14.93 0.06
CA ALA A 624 0.97 16.33 -0.24
C ALA A 624 1.68 16.43 -1.62
N ILE A 625 1.34 17.45 -2.40
CA ILE A 625 1.91 17.66 -3.74
C ILE A 625 2.81 18.89 -3.71
N GLU A 626 4.05 18.72 -4.20
CA GLU A 626 5.00 19.82 -4.38
C GLU A 626 5.11 20.66 -3.08
N ASP A 627 5.31 21.96 -3.23
CA ASP A 627 5.27 22.93 -2.13
C ASP A 627 3.87 23.55 -1.94
N GLY A 628 2.81 22.79 -2.21
CA GLY A 628 1.44 23.27 -2.08
C GLY A 628 1.16 23.88 -0.71
N TYR A 629 1.46 23.15 0.39
CA TYR A 629 1.28 23.68 1.74
C TYR A 629 2.21 24.86 2.06
N ALA A 630 3.44 24.88 1.53
CA ALA A 630 4.36 25.99 1.73
C ALA A 630 3.83 27.28 1.11
N GLN A 631 3.30 27.20 -0.11
CA GLN A 631 2.71 28.34 -0.82
C GLN A 631 1.45 28.86 -0.10
N LEU A 632 0.57 27.96 0.38
CA LEU A 632 -0.60 28.36 1.17
C LEU A 632 -0.18 29.04 2.49
N LEU A 633 0.85 28.52 3.16
CA LEU A 633 1.37 29.07 4.41
C LEU A 633 2.00 30.45 4.19
N GLU A 634 2.79 30.64 3.14
CA GLU A 634 3.43 31.92 2.82
C GLU A 634 2.39 33.01 2.54
N ASP A 635 1.38 32.72 1.71
CA ASP A 635 0.30 33.66 1.44
C ASP A 635 -0.48 33.99 2.72
N LEU A 636 -0.85 33.00 3.53
CA LEU A 636 -1.57 33.27 4.79
C LEU A 636 -0.75 34.13 5.76
N ARG A 637 0.57 33.96 5.81
CA ARG A 637 1.46 34.78 6.65
C ARG A 637 1.55 36.23 6.18
N ALA A 638 1.43 36.47 4.88
CA ALA A 638 1.44 37.82 4.31
C ALA A 638 0.14 38.60 4.56
N HIS A 639 -0.94 37.93 4.97
CA HIS A 639 -2.28 38.51 5.11
C HIS A 639 -2.90 38.24 6.50
N GLU A 640 -2.68 39.15 7.46
CA GLU A 640 -3.10 38.98 8.87
C GLU A 640 -4.62 38.89 9.09
N ASP A 641 -5.41 39.49 8.20
CA ASP A 641 -6.88 39.58 8.25
C ASP A 641 -7.59 38.43 7.53
N VAL A 642 -6.85 37.45 7.03
CA VAL A 642 -7.36 36.27 6.34
C VAL A 642 -7.42 35.08 7.30
N ASP A 643 -8.57 34.37 7.29
CA ASP A 643 -8.84 33.24 8.18
C ASP A 643 -8.14 31.96 7.72
N PHE A 644 -8.18 31.69 6.41
CA PHE A 644 -7.51 30.57 5.78
C PHE A 644 -7.24 30.82 4.28
N VAL A 645 -6.29 30.05 3.73
CA VAL A 645 -6.00 29.99 2.29
C VAL A 645 -6.30 28.59 1.77
N LEU A 646 -6.92 28.52 0.60
CA LEU A 646 -7.32 27.27 -0.05
C LEU A 646 -6.62 27.11 -1.41
N GLY A 647 -6.10 25.91 -1.68
CA GLY A 647 -5.63 25.51 -2.99
C GLY A 647 -6.51 24.44 -3.63
N ASN A 648 -5.95 23.70 -4.58
CA ASN A 648 -6.64 22.68 -5.35
C ASN A 648 -6.24 21.27 -4.95
N MET A 649 -7.07 20.30 -5.32
CA MET A 649 -6.82 18.88 -5.12
C MET A 649 -6.67 18.19 -6.47
N SER A 650 -5.82 17.17 -6.56
CA SER A 650 -5.91 16.16 -7.62
C SER A 650 -6.53 14.88 -7.06
N GLN A 651 -7.19 14.12 -7.92
CA GLN A 651 -7.73 12.81 -7.56
C GLN A 651 -7.35 11.76 -8.58
N TRP A 652 -7.09 10.55 -8.10
CA TRP A 652 -6.91 9.36 -8.91
C TRP A 652 -8.06 8.39 -8.65
N ALA A 653 -8.89 8.16 -9.67
CA ALA A 653 -9.89 7.09 -9.66
C ALA A 653 -9.57 6.09 -10.76
N ARG A 654 -10.43 5.98 -11.80
CA ARG A 654 -10.04 5.35 -13.07
C ARG A 654 -9.15 6.26 -13.92
N HIS A 655 -9.23 7.56 -13.68
CA HIS A 655 -8.51 8.61 -14.38
C HIS A 655 -8.00 9.65 -13.39
N HIS A 656 -6.98 10.40 -13.80
CA HIS A 656 -6.52 11.58 -13.08
C HIS A 656 -7.51 12.72 -13.29
N THR A 657 -7.86 13.44 -12.24
CA THR A 657 -8.69 14.65 -12.35
C THR A 657 -8.18 15.72 -11.40
N ARG A 658 -7.97 16.94 -11.90
CA ARG A 658 -7.73 18.12 -11.07
C ARG A 658 -9.09 18.70 -10.67
N LEU A 659 -9.29 18.92 -9.37
CA LEU A 659 -10.45 19.61 -8.83
C LEU A 659 -10.08 21.07 -8.54
N PRO A 660 -10.52 22.04 -9.37
CA PRO A 660 -10.09 23.43 -9.27
C PRO A 660 -10.90 24.18 -8.21
N TYR A 661 -10.71 23.83 -6.93
CA TYR A 661 -11.43 24.45 -5.83
C TYR A 661 -11.20 25.97 -5.73
N ALA A 662 -9.98 26.45 -6.00
CA ALA A 662 -9.65 27.87 -6.03
C ALA A 662 -10.53 28.61 -7.07
N GLY A 663 -10.50 28.16 -8.33
CA GLY A 663 -11.30 28.76 -9.39
C GLY A 663 -12.82 28.69 -9.16
N ILE A 664 -13.31 27.62 -8.48
CA ILE A 664 -14.73 27.54 -8.09
C ILE A 664 -15.10 28.67 -7.13
N LEU A 665 -14.27 28.95 -6.11
CA LEU A 665 -14.54 30.01 -5.15
C LEU A 665 -14.38 31.40 -5.78
N GLU A 666 -13.34 31.61 -6.58
CA GLU A 666 -13.10 32.86 -7.31
C GLU A 666 -14.26 33.21 -8.25
N GLU A 667 -14.76 32.23 -9.01
CA GLU A 667 -15.92 32.44 -9.89
C GLU A 667 -17.20 32.70 -9.08
N THR A 668 -17.42 31.93 -8.00
CA THR A 668 -18.66 32.03 -7.21
C THR A 668 -18.71 33.33 -6.39
N PHE A 669 -17.57 33.85 -5.95
CA PHE A 669 -17.46 35.04 -5.10
C PHE A 669 -16.85 36.24 -5.84
N ALA A 670 -16.89 36.26 -7.17
CA ALA A 670 -16.26 37.30 -7.99
C ALA A 670 -16.70 38.74 -7.60
N ASP A 671 -17.98 38.93 -7.29
CA ASP A 671 -18.53 40.23 -6.85
C ASP A 671 -18.05 40.67 -5.45
N HIS A 672 -17.37 39.78 -4.74
CA HIS A 672 -16.83 40.00 -3.39
C HIS A 672 -15.29 39.93 -3.35
N ALA A 673 -14.65 39.94 -4.52
CA ALA A 673 -13.20 39.95 -4.63
C ALA A 673 -12.64 41.37 -4.44
N GLU A 674 -11.57 41.47 -3.65
CA GLU A 674 -10.81 42.70 -3.46
C GLU A 674 -9.61 42.80 -4.41
N PRO A 675 -9.06 44.01 -4.64
CA PRO A 675 -7.97 44.21 -5.60
C PRO A 675 -6.69 43.42 -5.32
N ASP A 676 -6.46 43.01 -4.07
CA ASP A 676 -5.30 42.21 -3.66
C ASP A 676 -5.52 40.69 -3.81
N GLY A 677 -6.68 40.27 -4.30
CA GLY A 677 -7.08 38.87 -4.46
C GLY A 677 -7.80 38.27 -3.25
N THR A 678 -8.02 39.04 -2.18
CA THR A 678 -8.78 38.57 -1.01
C THR A 678 -10.26 38.45 -1.35
N LEU A 679 -10.89 37.35 -0.95
CA LEU A 679 -12.33 37.15 -1.11
C LEU A 679 -13.02 37.45 0.22
N VAL A 680 -13.92 38.44 0.21
CA VAL A 680 -14.85 38.65 1.33
C VAL A 680 -15.93 37.58 1.25
N VAL A 681 -16.02 36.74 2.27
CA VAL A 681 -16.97 35.62 2.28
C VAL A 681 -18.40 36.18 2.42
N PRO A 682 -19.30 35.91 1.46
CA PRO A 682 -20.67 36.43 1.54
C PRO A 682 -21.48 35.73 2.64
N ASP A 683 -22.44 36.43 3.26
CA ASP A 683 -23.33 35.85 4.30
C ASP A 683 -24.02 34.55 3.86
N ARG A 684 -24.32 34.42 2.56
CA ARG A 684 -24.96 33.23 1.95
C ARG A 684 -23.99 32.43 1.07
N ALA A 685 -22.69 32.41 1.42
CA ALA A 685 -21.63 31.71 0.70
C ALA A 685 -21.98 30.25 0.36
N LEU A 686 -22.52 29.52 1.34
CA LEU A 686 -22.90 28.12 1.13
C LEU A 686 -24.02 27.95 0.12
N GLU A 687 -25.00 28.86 0.08
CA GLU A 687 -26.07 28.81 -0.92
C GLU A 687 -25.56 29.15 -2.32
N ALA A 688 -24.68 30.14 -2.44
CA ALA A 688 -24.03 30.48 -3.69
C ALA A 688 -23.28 29.26 -4.27
N LEU A 689 -22.63 28.47 -3.41
CA LEU A 689 -21.97 27.22 -3.78
C LEU A 689 -22.92 26.02 -3.94
N ARG A 690 -24.23 26.21 -3.70
CA ARG A 690 -25.23 25.12 -3.61
C ARG A 690 -24.75 24.00 -2.68
N PHE A 691 -24.14 24.45 -1.58
CA PHE A 691 -23.51 23.69 -0.53
C PHE A 691 -22.37 22.78 -0.99
N ARG A 692 -21.85 22.84 -2.23
CA ARG A 692 -20.85 21.92 -2.80
C ARG A 692 -19.74 21.53 -1.80
N PRO A 693 -19.36 20.24 -1.70
CA PRO A 693 -18.30 19.84 -0.79
C PRO A 693 -16.92 20.27 -1.34
N LEU A 694 -16.08 20.83 -0.49
CA LEU A 694 -14.65 21.05 -0.71
C LEU A 694 -13.89 20.39 0.45
N GLY A 695 -12.61 20.05 0.23
CA GLY A 695 -11.82 19.25 1.17
C GLY A 695 -11.02 20.11 2.15
N ILE A 696 -10.97 19.71 3.43
CA ILE A 696 -10.16 20.40 4.46
C ILE A 696 -8.66 20.21 4.26
N GLN A 697 -8.26 19.17 3.54
CA GLN A 697 -6.85 18.87 3.24
C GLN A 697 -6.24 19.84 2.20
N THR A 698 -7.05 20.67 1.52
CA THR A 698 -6.55 21.72 0.60
C THR A 698 -6.39 23.09 1.29
N VAL A 699 -6.45 23.14 2.62
CA VAL A 699 -6.51 24.39 3.38
C VAL A 699 -5.33 24.49 4.35
N VAL A 700 -4.73 25.68 4.44
CA VAL A 700 -3.95 26.09 5.60
C VAL A 700 -4.75 27.19 6.32
N ALA A 701 -5.06 26.98 7.60
CA ALA A 701 -5.87 27.89 8.40
C ALA A 701 -5.11 28.41 9.62
N ARG A 702 -5.51 29.57 10.13
CA ARG A 702 -5.03 30.06 11.44
C ARG A 702 -5.57 29.16 12.55
N THR A 703 -4.68 28.56 13.34
CA THR A 703 -5.06 27.63 14.42
C THR A 703 -5.96 28.30 15.44
N GLY A 704 -5.62 29.53 15.86
CA GLY A 704 -6.40 30.28 16.85
C GLY A 704 -7.82 30.59 16.38
N TRP A 705 -7.98 30.99 15.12
CA TRP A 705 -9.30 31.20 14.50
C TRP A 705 -10.10 29.91 14.47
N LEU A 706 -9.54 28.83 13.90
CA LEU A 706 -10.27 27.58 13.74
C LEU A 706 -10.72 27.00 15.09
N LYS A 707 -9.86 27.05 16.11
CA LYS A 707 -10.21 26.65 17.49
C LYS A 707 -11.33 27.52 18.08
N SER A 708 -11.30 28.84 17.82
CA SER A 708 -12.30 29.77 18.36
C SER A 708 -13.72 29.52 17.88
N LEU A 709 -13.88 28.81 16.74
CA LEU A 709 -15.20 28.46 16.20
C LEU A 709 -15.94 27.42 17.05
N GLY A 710 -15.22 26.61 17.85
CA GLY A 710 -15.83 25.55 18.67
C GLY A 710 -16.52 24.44 17.86
N ILE A 711 -16.23 24.32 16.57
CA ILE A 711 -16.76 23.29 15.69
C ILE A 711 -15.97 21.98 15.82
N SER A 712 -16.63 20.85 15.58
CA SER A 712 -16.00 19.51 15.62
C SER A 712 -16.59 18.59 14.56
N GLN A 713 -15.81 17.60 14.15
CA GLN A 713 -16.25 16.54 13.25
C GLN A 713 -17.10 15.53 14.03
N PRO A 714 -18.33 15.20 13.58
CA PRO A 714 -19.19 14.25 14.30
C PRO A 714 -18.54 12.86 14.39
N LEU A 715 -18.52 12.26 15.57
CA LEU A 715 -17.88 10.95 15.79
C LEU A 715 -18.57 9.84 14.98
N GLY A 716 -17.78 8.94 14.39
CA GLY A 716 -18.27 7.83 13.58
C GLY A 716 -18.87 8.22 12.22
N ALA A 717 -18.87 9.51 11.86
CA ALA A 717 -19.38 9.99 10.57
C ALA A 717 -18.42 9.68 9.42
N VAL A 718 -18.98 9.34 8.25
CA VAL A 718 -18.28 9.26 6.96
C VAL A 718 -18.59 10.51 6.13
N GLY A 719 -17.58 11.16 5.54
CA GLY A 719 -17.75 12.42 4.79
C GLY A 719 -17.80 13.66 5.70
N GLN A 720 -17.31 13.50 6.92
CA GLN A 720 -17.20 14.50 7.98
C GLN A 720 -16.31 15.69 7.62
N ASP A 721 -15.32 15.49 6.76
CA ASP A 721 -14.40 16.50 6.25
C ASP A 721 -15.11 17.57 5.43
N SER A 722 -15.96 17.15 4.50
CA SER A 722 -16.76 18.02 3.65
C SER A 722 -17.75 18.85 4.47
N TYR A 723 -18.31 18.28 5.54
CA TYR A 723 -19.17 19.00 6.48
C TYR A 723 -18.38 20.01 7.31
N PHE A 724 -17.22 19.61 7.83
CA PHE A 724 -16.35 20.51 8.60
C PHE A 724 -15.92 21.72 7.77
N PHE A 725 -15.57 21.50 6.49
CA PHE A 725 -15.28 22.60 5.56
C PHE A 725 -16.47 23.55 5.38
N GLN A 726 -17.70 23.03 5.26
CA GLN A 726 -18.90 23.90 5.15
C GLN A 726 -19.04 24.81 6.38
N GLN A 727 -18.75 24.28 7.58
CA GLN A 727 -18.76 25.07 8.79
C GLN A 727 -17.64 26.12 8.80
N MET A 728 -16.42 25.73 8.41
CA MET A 728 -15.29 26.66 8.27
C MET A 728 -15.62 27.82 7.33
N LEU A 729 -16.17 27.53 6.15
CA LEU A 729 -16.53 28.56 5.17
C LEU A 729 -17.67 29.45 5.67
N HIS A 730 -18.65 28.90 6.38
CA HIS A 730 -19.75 29.69 6.93
C HIS A 730 -19.28 30.74 7.96
N TYR A 731 -18.30 30.38 8.79
CA TYR A 731 -17.78 31.28 9.84
C TYR A 731 -16.59 32.15 9.40
N ALA A 732 -16.00 31.86 8.24
CA ALA A 732 -14.96 32.69 7.67
C ALA A 732 -15.52 34.03 7.20
N ARG A 733 -14.71 35.08 7.32
CA ARG A 733 -15.02 36.43 6.85
C ARG A 733 -14.20 36.78 5.62
N ARG A 734 -12.93 36.39 5.62
CA ARG A 734 -11.98 36.73 4.57
C ARG A 734 -11.10 35.53 4.31
N ILE A 735 -11.05 35.11 3.05
CA ILE A 735 -10.27 33.96 2.61
C ILE A 735 -9.44 34.34 1.40
N ARG A 736 -8.41 33.55 1.12
CA ARG A 736 -7.67 33.63 -0.14
C ARG A 736 -7.65 32.27 -0.83
N THR A 737 -7.47 32.32 -2.13
CA THR A 737 -7.35 31.12 -2.97
C THR A 737 -6.07 31.20 -3.78
N LEU A 738 -5.43 30.05 -3.97
CA LEU A 738 -4.26 29.92 -4.83
C LEU A 738 -4.49 28.81 -5.85
N ASP A 739 -4.19 29.06 -7.14
CA ASP A 739 -4.35 28.05 -8.19
C ASP A 739 -3.22 27.00 -8.20
N VAL A 740 -2.91 26.45 -7.02
CA VAL A 740 -1.81 25.49 -6.77
C VAL A 740 -2.38 24.13 -6.39
N GLY A 741 -1.68 23.05 -6.71
CA GLY A 741 -2.02 21.71 -6.21
C GLY A 741 -1.55 21.58 -4.75
N VAL A 742 -2.37 21.01 -3.88
CA VAL A 742 -2.05 20.88 -2.45
C VAL A 742 -1.85 19.43 -2.04
N HIS A 743 -2.76 18.56 -2.43
CA HIS A 743 -2.65 17.12 -2.16
C HIS A 743 -3.35 16.29 -3.24
N THR A 744 -2.97 15.02 -3.31
CA THR A 744 -3.55 13.98 -4.17
C THR A 744 -4.42 13.04 -3.35
N TYR A 745 -5.66 12.86 -3.78
CA TYR A 745 -6.61 11.89 -3.21
C TYR A 745 -6.72 10.64 -4.07
N TYR A 746 -6.46 9.46 -3.50
CA TYR A 746 -6.58 8.18 -4.19
C TYR A 746 -7.95 7.53 -3.92
N MET A 747 -8.83 7.56 -4.92
CA MET A 747 -10.16 6.96 -4.81
C MET A 747 -10.09 5.43 -4.84
N ALA A 748 -10.89 4.81 -3.98
CA ALA A 748 -11.12 3.38 -3.91
C ALA A 748 -9.88 2.55 -3.53
N VAL A 749 -9.25 2.89 -2.41
CA VAL A 749 -8.35 1.99 -1.68
C VAL A 749 -9.15 0.77 -1.20
N SER A 750 -8.65 -0.45 -1.38
CA SER A 750 -9.40 -1.68 -1.08
C SER A 750 -9.75 -1.83 0.40
N SER A 751 -8.95 -1.24 1.31
CA SER A 751 -9.22 -1.15 2.75
C SER A 751 -10.22 -0.04 3.14
N SER A 752 -10.67 0.79 2.19
CA SER A 752 -11.57 1.91 2.51
C SER A 752 -12.98 1.44 2.87
N THR A 753 -13.46 1.88 4.03
CA THR A 753 -14.79 1.62 4.61
C THR A 753 -15.97 1.96 3.69
N ILE A 754 -15.75 2.76 2.64
CA ILE A 754 -16.76 3.28 1.70
C ILE A 754 -17.09 2.28 0.58
N ASN A 755 -16.32 1.19 0.41
CA ASN A 755 -16.45 0.31 -0.77
C ASN A 755 -17.40 -0.88 -0.59
N THR A 756 -17.80 -1.24 0.63
CA THR A 756 -18.75 -2.35 0.88
C THR A 756 -20.19 -1.83 0.99
N LEU A 757 -21.03 -2.21 0.03
CA LEU A 757 -22.46 -1.87 0.02
C LEU A 757 -23.26 -3.00 0.69
N ASN A 758 -23.67 -2.77 1.94
CA ASN A 758 -24.60 -3.60 2.71
C ASN A 758 -25.73 -2.70 3.27
N PRO A 759 -26.79 -3.23 3.92
CA PRO A 759 -27.85 -2.41 4.48
C PRO A 759 -27.35 -1.28 5.39
N GLY A 760 -26.31 -1.55 6.17
CA GLY A 760 -25.69 -0.58 7.08
C GLY A 760 -24.92 0.56 6.40
N TYR A 761 -24.70 0.53 5.09
CA TYR A 761 -23.96 1.58 4.36
C TYR A 761 -24.57 2.97 4.60
N PHE A 762 -25.88 3.14 4.41
CA PHE A 762 -26.55 4.43 4.61
C PHE A 762 -26.59 4.84 6.09
N LYS A 763 -26.66 3.86 7.00
CA LYS A 763 -26.65 4.09 8.45
C LYS A 763 -25.38 4.79 8.92
N LYS A 764 -24.23 4.56 8.26
CA LYS A 764 -22.95 5.25 8.56
C LYS A 764 -22.99 6.75 8.30
N TYR A 765 -23.91 7.25 7.49
CA TYR A 765 -24.08 8.68 7.23
C TYR A 765 -24.99 9.37 8.27
N LEU A 766 -25.77 8.62 9.06
CA LEU A 766 -26.69 9.21 10.05
C LEU A 766 -26.02 10.18 11.03
N PRO A 767 -24.84 9.90 11.62
CA PRO A 767 -24.18 10.85 12.51
C PRO A 767 -23.84 12.17 11.81
N LEU A 768 -23.42 12.10 10.54
CA LEU A 768 -23.10 13.27 9.73
C LEU A 768 -24.34 14.10 9.44
N ASP A 769 -25.35 13.48 8.83
CA ASP A 769 -26.53 14.19 8.33
C ASP A 769 -27.42 14.69 9.47
N SER A 770 -27.49 13.98 10.60
CA SER A 770 -28.16 14.47 11.81
C SER A 770 -27.46 15.72 12.37
N SER A 771 -26.12 15.71 12.42
CA SER A 771 -25.36 16.88 12.87
C SER A 771 -25.50 18.03 11.89
N ARG A 772 -25.43 17.76 10.58
CA ARG A 772 -25.56 18.78 9.54
C ARG A 772 -26.95 19.42 9.57
N ALA A 773 -28.01 18.63 9.62
CA ALA A 773 -29.37 19.16 9.65
C ALA A 773 -29.60 20.06 10.86
N ARG A 774 -29.14 19.65 12.05
CA ARG A 774 -29.21 20.46 13.27
C ARG A 774 -28.45 21.77 13.12
N TRP A 775 -27.18 21.72 12.69
CA TRP A 775 -26.37 22.92 12.50
C TRP A 775 -26.97 23.86 11.44
N LEU A 776 -27.42 23.33 10.30
CA LEU A 776 -28.09 24.13 9.26
C LEU A 776 -29.37 24.79 9.77
N GLN A 777 -30.11 24.15 10.68
CA GLN A 777 -31.25 24.75 11.33
C GLN A 777 -30.83 25.90 12.26
N GLU A 778 -29.79 25.69 13.07
CA GLU A 778 -29.25 26.69 13.99
C GLU A 778 -28.75 27.95 13.25
N VAL A 779 -28.12 27.80 12.09
CA VAL A 779 -27.62 28.93 11.28
C VAL A 779 -28.61 29.43 10.22
N GLY A 780 -29.84 28.91 10.19
CA GLY A 780 -30.90 29.38 9.29
C GLY A 780 -30.75 29.00 7.80
N LEU A 781 -29.97 27.96 7.49
CA LEU A 781 -29.67 27.51 6.13
C LEU A 781 -30.35 26.18 5.74
N LEU A 782 -31.13 25.55 6.63
CA LEU A 782 -31.76 24.25 6.38
C LEU A 782 -32.67 24.25 5.14
N GLU A 783 -33.53 25.26 4.99
CA GLU A 783 -34.46 25.33 3.85
C GLU A 783 -33.71 25.51 2.52
N ALA A 784 -32.62 26.27 2.53
CA ALA A 784 -31.78 26.43 1.35
C ALA A 784 -31.07 25.13 0.98
N TYR A 785 -30.58 24.37 1.97
CA TYR A 785 -29.98 23.06 1.73
C TYR A 785 -30.98 22.07 1.13
N ARG A 786 -32.22 22.03 1.65
CA ARG A 786 -33.30 21.21 1.09
C ARG A 786 -33.55 21.54 -0.38
N ARG A 787 -33.69 22.84 -0.69
CA ARG A 787 -33.94 23.33 -2.05
C ARG A 787 -32.79 23.04 -3.01
N ASP A 788 -31.55 23.31 -2.60
CA ASP A 788 -30.43 23.38 -3.54
C ASP A 788 -29.56 22.10 -3.60
N ARG A 789 -29.59 21.27 -2.54
CA ARG A 789 -28.69 20.11 -2.42
C ARG A 789 -29.36 18.79 -2.07
N LEU A 790 -30.32 18.72 -1.15
CA LEU A 790 -30.84 17.46 -0.61
C LEU A 790 -31.33 16.49 -1.71
N GLU A 791 -32.29 16.91 -2.53
CA GLU A 791 -32.85 16.07 -3.59
C GLU A 791 -31.81 15.73 -4.67
N ARG A 792 -31.03 16.72 -5.09
CA ARG A 792 -29.94 16.50 -6.06
C ARG A 792 -28.93 15.47 -5.55
N PHE A 793 -28.61 15.48 -4.26
CA PHE A 793 -27.67 14.54 -3.66
C PHE A 793 -28.28 13.14 -3.52
N LEU A 794 -29.57 13.03 -3.16
CA LEU A 794 -30.29 11.75 -3.23
C LEU A 794 -30.17 11.12 -4.62
N VAL A 795 -30.52 11.87 -5.66
CA VAL A 795 -30.59 11.35 -7.04
C VAL A 795 -29.21 11.05 -7.61
N SER A 796 -28.23 11.94 -7.42
CA SER A 796 -26.90 11.79 -8.03
C SER A 796 -25.94 10.90 -7.25
N TRP A 797 -26.16 10.70 -5.94
CA TRP A 797 -25.23 9.96 -5.08
C TRP A 797 -25.86 8.73 -4.43
N HIS A 798 -26.95 8.89 -3.68
CA HIS A 798 -27.52 7.79 -2.89
C HIS A 798 -28.21 6.73 -3.76
N LEU A 799 -29.06 7.13 -4.71
CA LEU A 799 -29.81 6.17 -5.55
C LEU A 799 -28.89 5.29 -6.43
N PRO A 800 -27.83 5.81 -7.08
CA PRO A 800 -26.87 4.97 -7.81
C PRO A 800 -26.17 3.91 -6.94
N LYS A 801 -25.94 4.21 -5.65
CA LYS A 801 -25.37 3.27 -4.69
C LYS A 801 -26.40 2.24 -4.23
N LEU A 802 -27.63 2.68 -3.96
CA LEU A 802 -28.74 1.79 -3.59
C LEU A 802 -29.02 0.75 -4.69
N LYS A 803 -28.96 1.14 -5.97
CA LYS A 803 -29.13 0.24 -7.13
C LYS A 803 -28.11 -0.90 -7.20
N ARG A 804 -26.99 -0.79 -6.48
CA ARG A 804 -25.92 -1.81 -6.42
C ARG A 804 -26.03 -2.72 -5.20
N VAL A 805 -26.96 -2.45 -4.28
CA VAL A 805 -27.25 -3.33 -3.13
C VAL A 805 -27.93 -4.61 -3.64
N ARG A 806 -27.65 -5.74 -2.98
CA ARG A 806 -28.25 -7.02 -3.36
C ARG A 806 -29.78 -6.98 -3.21
N PRO A 807 -30.56 -7.62 -4.10
CA PRO A 807 -32.01 -7.56 -4.04
C PRO A 807 -32.61 -7.97 -2.68
N GLU A 808 -32.00 -8.94 -2.00
CA GLU A 808 -32.40 -9.43 -0.67
C GLU A 808 -32.15 -8.43 0.47
N GLU A 809 -31.21 -7.51 0.29
CA GLU A 809 -30.78 -6.49 1.27
C GLU A 809 -31.38 -5.10 0.96
N TRP A 810 -32.02 -4.95 -0.20
CA TRP A 810 -32.47 -3.67 -0.72
C TRP A 810 -33.47 -2.98 0.21
N PHE A 811 -34.42 -3.73 0.78
CA PHE A 811 -35.47 -3.15 1.64
C PHE A 811 -34.88 -2.49 2.89
N ASP A 812 -33.99 -3.18 3.60
CA ASP A 812 -33.34 -2.64 4.79
C ASP A 812 -32.42 -1.45 4.45
N ALA A 813 -31.73 -1.51 3.30
CA ALA A 813 -30.92 -0.40 2.82
C ALA A 813 -31.77 0.84 2.47
N ALA A 814 -32.92 0.64 1.85
CA ALA A 814 -33.86 1.70 1.49
C ALA A 814 -34.51 2.34 2.73
N GLU A 815 -34.87 1.56 3.75
CA GLU A 815 -35.32 2.09 5.05
C GLU A 815 -34.24 2.95 5.73
N ASN A 816 -32.98 2.49 5.76
CA ASN A 816 -31.88 3.27 6.32
C ASN A 816 -31.64 4.57 5.53
N LEU A 817 -31.83 4.56 4.20
CA LEU A 817 -31.78 5.77 3.38
C LEU A 817 -32.97 6.71 3.69
N ALA A 818 -34.17 6.19 3.89
CA ALA A 818 -35.32 7.00 4.28
C ALA A 818 -35.13 7.65 5.66
N GLU A 819 -34.58 6.93 6.64
CA GLU A 819 -34.20 7.46 7.95
C GLU A 819 -33.17 8.60 7.81
N LEU A 820 -32.17 8.42 6.95
CA LEU A 820 -31.16 9.45 6.65
C LEU A 820 -31.77 10.73 6.08
N LEU A 821 -32.70 10.60 5.13
CA LEU A 821 -33.39 11.75 4.54
C LEU A 821 -34.29 12.45 5.56
N ALA A 822 -34.91 11.70 6.47
CA ALA A 822 -35.77 12.23 7.52
C ALA A 822 -35.03 13.14 8.52
N CYS A 823 -33.69 13.03 8.65
CA CYS A 823 -32.87 13.98 9.43
C CYS A 823 -33.12 15.43 9.00
N TYR A 824 -33.43 15.64 7.72
CA TYR A 824 -33.70 16.96 7.18
C TYR A 824 -35.17 17.37 7.29
N GLY A 825 -36.08 16.61 7.88
CA GLY A 825 -37.51 16.92 7.98
C GLY A 825 -38.28 16.80 6.66
N ASP A 826 -39.52 17.31 6.64
CA ASP A 826 -40.41 17.19 5.48
C ASP A 826 -39.84 17.91 4.24
N HIS A 827 -39.90 17.26 3.09
CA HIS A 827 -39.41 17.77 1.82
C HIS A 827 -40.36 17.41 0.68
N GLU A 828 -40.60 18.37 -0.22
CA GLU A 828 -41.39 18.16 -1.43
C GLU A 828 -40.47 17.66 -2.56
N TRP A 829 -40.55 16.35 -2.84
CA TRP A 829 -39.77 15.70 -3.90
C TRP A 829 -40.36 16.02 -5.28
N THR A 830 -39.52 16.40 -6.23
CA THR A 830 -39.92 16.79 -7.58
C THR A 830 -39.22 15.98 -8.68
N ASP A 831 -38.07 15.39 -8.38
CA ASP A 831 -37.32 14.57 -9.33
C ASP A 831 -38.03 13.21 -9.51
N PRO A 832 -38.28 12.76 -10.76
CA PRO A 832 -38.93 11.48 -11.02
C PRO A 832 -38.24 10.29 -10.35
N ALA A 833 -36.91 10.28 -10.24
CA ALA A 833 -36.18 9.19 -9.60
C ALA A 833 -36.33 9.19 -8.07
N ALA A 834 -36.49 10.36 -7.45
CA ALA A 834 -36.78 10.46 -6.02
C ALA A 834 -38.21 9.99 -5.71
N LEU A 835 -39.18 10.39 -6.55
CA LEU A 835 -40.57 9.92 -6.44
C LEU A 835 -40.68 8.40 -6.61
N GLU A 836 -40.01 7.84 -7.63
CA GLU A 836 -39.95 6.39 -7.87
C GLU A 836 -39.39 5.62 -6.66
N PHE A 837 -38.33 6.15 -6.02
CA PHE A 837 -37.77 5.54 -4.81
C PHE A 837 -38.80 5.44 -3.68
N TRP A 838 -39.57 6.50 -3.41
CA TRP A 838 -40.58 6.49 -2.35
C TRP A 838 -41.75 5.56 -2.67
N ASP A 839 -42.22 5.54 -3.92
CA ASP A 839 -43.27 4.63 -4.38
C ASP A 839 -42.85 3.15 -4.22
N ASP A 840 -41.61 2.82 -4.62
CA ASP A 840 -41.05 1.48 -4.49
C ASP A 840 -40.91 1.06 -3.02
N LEU A 841 -40.42 1.96 -2.15
CA LEU A 841 -40.28 1.71 -0.73
C LEU A 841 -41.64 1.47 -0.06
N ASP A 842 -42.64 2.30 -0.38
CA ASP A 842 -43.99 2.14 0.17
C ASP A 842 -44.67 0.84 -0.30
N LEU A 843 -44.46 0.45 -1.55
CA LEU A 843 -44.90 -0.85 -2.05
C LEU A 843 -44.22 -2.00 -1.29
N ALA A 844 -42.93 -1.88 -1.02
CA ALA A 844 -42.16 -2.87 -0.26
C ALA A 844 -42.64 -2.97 1.20
N ARG A 845 -42.88 -1.83 1.87
CA ARG A 845 -43.45 -1.76 3.25
C ARG A 845 -44.80 -2.48 3.35
N ARG A 846 -45.69 -2.30 2.37
CA ARG A 846 -46.99 -2.99 2.30
C ARG A 846 -46.82 -4.49 2.13
N ARG A 847 -45.89 -4.93 1.28
CA ARG A 847 -45.57 -6.35 1.06
C ARG A 847 -44.99 -6.99 2.33
N ASP A 848 -44.06 -6.34 3.03
CA ASP A 848 -43.47 -6.86 4.26
C ASP A 848 -44.52 -6.99 5.39
N SER A 849 -45.34 -5.95 5.57
CA SER A 849 -46.47 -5.98 6.53
C SER A 849 -47.41 -7.16 6.28
N SER A 850 -47.72 -7.44 5.00
CA SER A 850 -48.55 -8.59 4.62
C SER A 850 -47.88 -9.94 4.89
N ARG A 851 -46.55 -10.04 4.72
CA ARG A 851 -45.75 -11.24 5.03
C ARG A 851 -45.69 -11.50 6.53
N ARG A 852 -45.41 -10.47 7.35
CA ARG A 852 -45.37 -10.59 8.82
C ARG A 852 -46.71 -11.01 9.41
N ARG A 853 -47.83 -10.48 8.89
CA ARG A 853 -49.19 -10.92 9.28
C ARG A 853 -49.41 -12.41 9.00
N ARG A 854 -49.07 -12.88 7.79
CA ARG A 854 -49.18 -14.31 7.42
C ARG A 854 -48.23 -15.23 8.20
N ALA A 855 -47.06 -14.74 8.60
CA ALA A 855 -46.10 -15.49 9.43
C ALA A 855 -46.56 -15.60 10.90
N GLY A 856 -47.11 -14.51 11.47
CA GLY A 856 -47.70 -14.51 12.81
C GLY A 856 -48.95 -15.38 12.94
N GLU A 857 -49.76 -15.49 11.88
CA GLU A 857 -50.90 -16.42 11.82
C GLU A 857 -50.47 -17.90 11.76
N ARG A 858 -49.25 -18.20 11.31
CA ARG A 858 -48.71 -19.57 11.26
C ARG A 858 -48.04 -20.02 12.55
N THR A 859 -47.48 -19.10 13.34
CA THR A 859 -46.88 -19.41 14.66
C THR A 859 -47.90 -19.43 15.80
N GLY A 860 -49.07 -18.79 15.62
CA GLY A 860 -50.21 -18.88 16.56
C GLY A 860 -51.12 -20.09 16.37
N ALA A 861 -50.81 -20.99 15.42
CA ALA A 861 -51.59 -22.19 15.11
C ALA A 861 -50.83 -23.50 15.41
N GLY A 862 -49.85 -23.45 16.32
CA GLY A 862 -49.12 -24.61 16.85
C GLY A 862 -49.59 -24.99 18.24
#